data_AF-A0A484B842-F1
#
_entry.id   AF-A0A484B842-F1
#
_cell.length_a   1.000
_cell.length_b   1.000
_cell.length_c   1.000
_cell.angle_alpha   90.00
_cell.angle_beta   90.00
_cell.angle_gamma   90.00
#
_symmetry.space_group_name_H-M   'P 1'
#
loop_
_entity.id
_entity.type
_entity.pdbx_description
1 polymer ?
#
loop_
_entity_poly.entity_id
_entity_poly.type
_entity_poly.pdbx_seq_one_letter_code
_entity_poly.pdbx_strand_id
1 'polypeptide(L)'
;MDRIFFPRCAKVGSESLVEFMDDLQDVNNFEVDHVGMMKNGPRILTPKQQSKRARYIFNQAPGTVYIEHTAWIDFHQYNLPKPIFINLVRDPVERMISWYYYVRNSYLNAIFYHKHPTATIKPVAWYKKNFNDCVRNGDAECQYVPGTVKDYVGNYKRQSLFFCGHDRDCLPFDSPLAIQIAKRRVEEEYAVVGTWEETNITLTVLEHYIPRYFARATKLYPLYQKSLQNRNRNNRKPKVDADVKAMIRLNVTTLRLNNTRLARRRVVFFNRPTRVGTELMLPLLTLLSKHNDVNLVLKGPVRKRTRMRTAKQERIETRFVSRLEKDSLYVAHGNWIDFAEYNRRKPIYISLVRDPVERMIDNYYQQRTLKKKIISRNVYAAYPQHPDAWYRQSFNECVRRASPECQYIEYSMRDEVEDFKRQSLFFCGNDIDCLPFNTRYGVQKAKRNVEKEYSVVGTWEQPNITLTVLEKYVPRYFNHARTLFNLHKQSYSKRFRRYAVDADVWAMMATLNVRDLNNTRKAQMELVFFNRVPKVGSQTFMELLRRLSERNNFQFHRDAVQKVETIRLAEDQQQEMAEVISELPEPSVFIKHVCFTNFTKFNLPTPIYLNVVRDPVERVISWFYYVRAPWYFVERKAAFPDLPLPHPAWLKKDFETCVLSGDQECTYTQGVTVEGIGDHRRQSLFFCGHDYECTPFNTVGALERAKFAVEQQYAVVGVLEDFNTTLSVLEKYVPRFFEGVRDIYATSAEYLTKINKNNFKPPVSEHVKDIVRRNFTNEIEFYQFCRQRLHKQYLAAHLPQRIVTAHSEALERN
;
A
#
# COMPACT_ATOMS: atom_id res chain seq x y z
N MET A 1 -10.57 -35.32 -24.45
CA MET A 1 -9.27 -35.33 -25.15
C MET A 1 -8.19 -35.04 -24.12
N ASP A 2 -7.11 -35.83 -24.07
CA ASP A 2 -6.07 -35.65 -23.04
C ASP A 2 -4.95 -34.71 -23.50
N ARG A 3 -5.30 -33.43 -23.68
CA ARG A 3 -4.38 -32.32 -23.97
C ARG A 3 -4.95 -31.07 -23.33
N ILE A 4 -4.08 -30.21 -22.77
CA ILE A 4 -4.50 -28.93 -22.22
C ILE A 4 -4.37 -27.85 -23.29
N PHE A 5 -5.40 -27.01 -23.39
CA PHE A 5 -5.29 -25.72 -24.06
C PHE A 5 -5.43 -24.60 -23.02
N PHE A 6 -4.38 -23.79 -22.89
CA PHE A 6 -4.34 -22.61 -22.03
C PHE A 6 -4.36 -21.31 -22.87
N PRO A 7 -5.55 -20.80 -23.23
CA PRO A 7 -5.72 -19.50 -23.89
C PRO A 7 -5.47 -18.35 -22.90
N ARG A 8 -4.20 -18.17 -22.54
CA ARG A 8 -3.78 -17.41 -21.35
C ARG A 8 -4.13 -15.92 -21.44
N CYS A 9 -4.77 -15.41 -20.40
CA CYS A 9 -4.88 -13.97 -20.19
C CYS A 9 -3.52 -13.32 -19.89
N ALA A 10 -3.36 -12.05 -20.28
CA ALA A 10 -2.21 -11.24 -19.89
C ALA A 10 -2.35 -10.72 -18.44
N LYS A 11 -1.24 -10.67 -17.71
CA LYS A 11 -1.10 -10.05 -16.36
C LYS A 11 -1.96 -10.67 -15.24
N VAL A 12 -2.34 -11.93 -15.38
CA VAL A 12 -3.12 -12.72 -14.40
C VAL A 12 -2.28 -13.71 -13.57
N GLY A 13 -0.96 -13.70 -13.74
CA GLY A 13 -0.06 -14.73 -13.18
C GLY A 13 0.20 -15.91 -14.12
N SER A 14 -0.22 -15.82 -15.38
CA SER A 14 -0.06 -16.90 -16.37
C SER A 14 1.38 -17.33 -16.61
N GLU A 15 2.37 -16.43 -16.50
CA GLU A 15 3.79 -16.79 -16.65
C GLU A 15 4.33 -17.61 -15.48
N SER A 16 3.79 -17.42 -14.27
CA SER A 16 4.17 -18.22 -13.10
C SER A 16 3.55 -19.61 -13.18
N LEU A 17 2.31 -19.72 -13.69
CA LEU A 17 1.72 -21.03 -13.95
C LEU A 17 2.47 -21.78 -15.05
N VAL A 18 2.88 -21.11 -16.13
CA VAL A 18 3.70 -21.73 -17.20
C VAL A 18 5.00 -22.28 -16.65
N GLU A 19 5.76 -21.47 -15.91
CA GLU A 19 7.03 -21.90 -15.32
C GLU A 19 6.84 -23.08 -14.37
N PHE A 20 5.78 -23.05 -13.56
CA PHE A 20 5.49 -24.18 -12.69
C PHE A 20 5.07 -25.43 -13.46
N MET A 21 4.42 -25.29 -14.62
CA MET A 21 4.17 -26.43 -15.52
C MET A 21 5.46 -26.95 -16.14
N ASP A 22 6.41 -26.08 -16.49
CA ASP A 22 7.74 -26.50 -16.94
C ASP A 22 8.46 -27.32 -15.86
N ASP A 23 8.35 -26.92 -14.58
CA ASP A 23 8.90 -27.66 -13.43
C ASP A 23 8.17 -29.00 -13.18
N LEU A 24 6.87 -29.07 -13.46
CA LEU A 24 6.05 -30.28 -13.24
C LEU A 24 6.14 -31.30 -14.38
N GLN A 25 6.55 -30.89 -15.58
CA GLN A 25 6.51 -31.73 -16.77
C GLN A 25 7.38 -32.99 -16.62
N ASP A 26 8.55 -32.85 -16.00
CA ASP A 26 9.49 -33.94 -15.71
C ASP A 26 8.92 -34.89 -14.63
N VAL A 27 8.17 -34.34 -13.67
CA VAL A 27 7.65 -35.07 -12.52
C VAL A 27 6.38 -35.87 -12.86
N ASN A 28 5.59 -35.35 -13.80
CA ASN A 28 4.27 -35.86 -14.16
C ASN A 28 4.18 -36.39 -15.60
N ASN A 29 5.29 -36.44 -16.34
CA ASN A 29 5.44 -37.02 -17.68
C ASN A 29 4.44 -36.43 -18.71
N PHE A 30 4.55 -35.12 -18.92
CA PHE A 30 3.78 -34.35 -19.90
C PHE A 30 4.71 -33.36 -20.61
N GLU A 31 4.24 -32.67 -21.66
CA GLU A 31 5.06 -31.72 -22.44
C GLU A 31 4.42 -30.33 -22.47
N VAL A 32 5.20 -29.28 -22.25
CA VAL A 32 4.76 -27.88 -22.43
C VAL A 32 5.18 -27.33 -23.79
N ASP A 33 4.20 -27.05 -24.66
CA ASP A 33 4.45 -26.44 -25.97
C ASP A 33 4.46 -24.89 -25.90
N HIS A 34 5.66 -24.33 -26.07
CA HIS A 34 5.92 -22.88 -26.06
C HIS A 34 5.76 -22.20 -27.43
N VAL A 35 5.46 -22.93 -28.52
CA VAL A 35 5.31 -22.36 -29.87
C VAL A 35 4.25 -21.27 -29.92
N GLY A 36 3.14 -21.45 -29.21
CA GLY A 36 2.08 -20.45 -29.11
C GLY A 36 2.51 -19.18 -28.38
N MET A 37 3.47 -19.26 -27.46
CA MET A 37 3.99 -18.11 -26.71
C MET A 37 4.95 -17.23 -27.52
N MET A 38 5.60 -17.80 -28.53
CA MET A 38 6.51 -17.07 -29.42
C MET A 38 5.79 -16.29 -30.53
N LYS A 39 4.47 -16.49 -30.69
CA LYS A 39 3.71 -15.87 -31.77
C LYS A 39 3.31 -14.43 -31.44
N ASN A 40 3.68 -13.52 -32.33
CA ASN A 40 3.17 -12.16 -32.36
C ASN A 40 1.94 -12.12 -33.29
N GLY A 41 0.73 -12.12 -32.73
CA GLY A 41 -0.51 -12.15 -33.52
C GLY A 41 -1.71 -11.51 -32.83
N PRO A 42 -2.81 -11.26 -33.57
CA PRO A 42 -4.03 -10.74 -32.99
C PRO A 42 -4.67 -11.79 -32.06
N ARG A 43 -5.35 -11.31 -31.02
CA ARG A 43 -6.07 -12.17 -30.05
C ARG A 43 -7.37 -12.72 -30.58
N ILE A 44 -7.91 -12.06 -31.61
CA ILE A 44 -9.11 -12.45 -32.34
C ILE A 44 -8.64 -13.01 -33.67
N LEU A 45 -8.81 -14.31 -33.82
CA LEU A 45 -8.45 -15.09 -34.99
C LEU A 45 -9.63 -15.18 -35.96
N THR A 46 -9.32 -15.14 -37.26
CA THR A 46 -10.28 -15.49 -38.32
C THR A 46 -10.66 -16.98 -38.23
N PRO A 47 -11.81 -17.42 -38.77
CA PRO A 47 -12.21 -18.83 -38.75
C PRO A 47 -11.15 -19.77 -39.34
N LYS A 48 -10.44 -19.35 -40.40
CA LYS A 48 -9.31 -20.12 -40.98
C LYS A 48 -8.14 -20.28 -39.99
N GLN A 49 -7.81 -19.21 -39.25
CA GLN A 49 -6.76 -19.26 -38.23
C GLN A 49 -7.18 -20.08 -37.01
N GLN A 50 -8.44 -19.99 -36.60
CA GLN A 50 -9.01 -20.82 -35.53
C GLN A 50 -8.97 -22.30 -35.89
N SER A 51 -9.42 -22.66 -37.10
CA SER A 51 -9.36 -24.04 -37.61
C SER A 51 -7.93 -24.57 -37.65
N LYS A 52 -6.98 -23.77 -38.17
CA LYS A 52 -5.55 -24.14 -38.17
C LYS A 52 -5.03 -24.39 -36.76
N ARG A 53 -5.51 -23.59 -35.78
CA ARG A 53 -5.09 -23.72 -34.38
C ARG A 53 -5.68 -24.95 -33.71
N ALA A 54 -6.99 -25.16 -33.88
CA ALA A 54 -7.68 -26.31 -33.34
C ALA A 54 -7.08 -27.62 -33.87
N ARG A 55 -6.79 -27.69 -35.18
CA ARG A 55 -6.09 -28.84 -35.78
C ARG A 55 -4.67 -29.02 -35.26
N TYR A 56 -3.92 -27.93 -35.07
CA TYR A 56 -2.57 -28.00 -34.53
C TYR A 56 -2.57 -28.59 -33.11
N ILE A 57 -3.46 -28.11 -32.24
CA ILE A 57 -3.65 -28.64 -30.88
C ILE A 57 -4.13 -30.09 -30.94
N PHE A 58 -5.05 -30.39 -31.86
CA PHE A 58 -5.58 -31.74 -32.03
C PHE A 58 -4.50 -32.77 -32.36
N ASN A 59 -3.59 -32.41 -33.26
CA ASN A 59 -2.52 -33.25 -33.76
C ASN A 59 -1.32 -33.40 -32.80
N GLN A 60 -1.29 -32.69 -31.66
CA GLN A 60 -0.23 -32.89 -30.66
C GLN A 60 -0.30 -34.28 -30.02
N ALA A 61 0.75 -34.71 -29.32
CA ALA A 61 0.72 -35.93 -28.55
C ALA A 61 -0.26 -35.82 -27.35
N PRO A 62 -0.85 -36.93 -26.87
CA PRO A 62 -1.56 -36.93 -25.58
C PRO A 62 -0.62 -36.56 -24.44
N GLY A 63 -1.04 -35.65 -23.55
CA GLY A 63 -0.17 -35.08 -22.52
C GLY A 63 0.48 -33.75 -22.91
N THR A 64 0.19 -33.16 -24.08
CA THR A 64 0.73 -31.85 -24.41
C THR A 64 -0.12 -30.71 -23.83
N VAL A 65 0.54 -29.66 -23.33
CA VAL A 65 -0.03 -28.39 -22.87
C VAL A 65 0.28 -27.31 -23.89
N TYR A 66 -0.71 -26.88 -24.68
CA TYR A 66 -0.56 -25.79 -25.63
C TYR A 66 -0.94 -24.43 -25.01
N ILE A 67 -0.07 -23.43 -25.15
CA ILE A 67 -0.23 -22.13 -24.49
C ILE A 67 -0.16 -20.99 -25.50
N GLU A 68 -1.19 -20.14 -25.56
CA GLU A 68 -1.19 -18.98 -26.46
C GLU A 68 -2.03 -17.81 -25.91
N HIS A 69 -1.63 -16.57 -26.23
CA HIS A 69 -2.42 -15.37 -25.96
C HIS A 69 -3.53 -15.18 -27.01
N THR A 70 -4.56 -16.01 -26.96
CA THR A 70 -5.72 -15.98 -27.89
C THR A 70 -7.04 -16.14 -27.13
N ALA A 71 -8.16 -15.73 -27.73
CA ALA A 71 -9.49 -16.01 -27.18
C ALA A 71 -9.86 -17.50 -27.28
N TRP A 72 -10.87 -17.93 -26.52
CA TRP A 72 -11.45 -19.28 -26.58
C TRP A 72 -11.84 -19.67 -28.01
N ILE A 73 -11.57 -20.91 -28.39
CA ILE A 73 -11.85 -21.49 -29.70
C ILE A 73 -12.84 -22.64 -29.51
N ASP A 74 -13.91 -22.65 -30.31
CA ASP A 74 -14.85 -23.77 -30.35
C ASP A 74 -14.26 -24.91 -31.19
N PHE A 75 -13.91 -26.05 -30.57
CA PHE A 75 -13.41 -27.21 -31.29
C PHE A 75 -14.53 -27.99 -31.99
N HIS A 76 -15.75 -27.94 -31.45
CA HIS A 76 -16.91 -28.63 -32.02
C HIS A 76 -17.30 -28.02 -33.37
N GLN A 77 -17.14 -26.70 -33.52
CA GLN A 77 -17.32 -26.01 -34.82
C GLN A 77 -16.45 -26.59 -35.95
N TYR A 78 -15.32 -27.22 -35.62
CA TYR A 78 -14.39 -27.81 -36.60
C TYR A 78 -14.40 -29.33 -36.61
N ASN A 79 -15.44 -29.97 -36.03
CA ASN A 79 -15.55 -31.42 -35.90
C ASN A 79 -14.36 -32.07 -35.17
N LEU A 80 -13.80 -31.36 -34.19
CA LEU A 80 -12.70 -31.85 -33.35
C LEU A 80 -13.18 -32.03 -31.92
N PRO A 81 -12.68 -33.05 -31.19
CA PRO A 81 -12.97 -33.18 -29.77
C PRO A 81 -12.34 -32.02 -29.00
N LYS A 82 -13.05 -31.51 -27.99
CA LYS A 82 -12.53 -30.41 -27.17
C LYS A 82 -11.34 -30.83 -26.28
N PRO A 83 -10.30 -29.99 -26.14
CA PRO A 83 -9.22 -30.17 -25.18
C PRO A 83 -9.69 -29.83 -23.76
N ILE A 84 -8.81 -30.05 -22.79
CA ILE A 84 -8.99 -29.57 -21.42
C ILE A 84 -8.65 -28.08 -21.40
N PHE A 85 -9.66 -27.21 -21.22
CA PHE A 85 -9.41 -25.78 -21.09
C PHE A 85 -9.10 -25.40 -19.64
N ILE A 86 -8.03 -24.62 -19.45
CA ILE A 86 -7.74 -23.96 -18.18
C ILE A 86 -7.49 -22.47 -18.41
N ASN A 87 -7.71 -21.65 -17.38
CA ASN A 87 -7.29 -20.25 -17.43
C ASN A 87 -7.03 -19.66 -16.04
N LEU A 88 -6.56 -18.41 -16.03
CA LEU A 88 -6.44 -17.59 -14.83
C LEU A 88 -7.11 -16.23 -15.03
N VAL A 89 -7.74 -15.72 -13.97
CA VAL A 89 -8.31 -14.37 -13.92
C VAL A 89 -7.67 -13.55 -12.80
N ARG A 90 -7.95 -12.25 -12.81
CA ARG A 90 -7.45 -11.30 -11.82
C ARG A 90 -8.44 -10.16 -11.61
N ASP A 91 -8.38 -9.48 -10.46
CA ASP A 91 -9.01 -8.17 -10.29
C ASP A 91 -8.64 -7.23 -11.48
N PRO A 92 -9.63 -6.70 -12.22
CA PRO A 92 -9.38 -5.88 -13.41
C PRO A 92 -8.56 -4.62 -13.11
N VAL A 93 -8.73 -4.01 -11.93
CA VAL A 93 -7.99 -2.80 -11.55
C VAL A 93 -6.53 -3.13 -11.29
N GLU A 94 -6.26 -4.19 -10.51
CA GLU A 94 -4.90 -4.68 -10.24
C GLU A 94 -4.16 -5.11 -11.51
N ARG A 95 -4.91 -5.66 -12.47
CA ARG A 95 -4.40 -6.03 -13.80
C ARG A 95 -4.01 -4.79 -14.63
N MET A 96 -4.83 -3.73 -14.62
CA MET A 96 -4.50 -2.47 -15.29
C MET A 96 -3.28 -1.79 -14.68
N ILE A 97 -3.21 -1.71 -13.34
CA ILE A 97 -2.03 -1.23 -12.61
C ILE A 97 -0.80 -2.06 -13.02
N SER A 98 -0.97 -3.39 -13.11
CA SER A 98 0.10 -4.29 -13.53
C SER A 98 0.65 -3.97 -14.90
N TRP A 99 -0.23 -3.68 -15.85
CA TRP A 99 0.15 -3.42 -17.22
C TRP A 99 0.79 -2.04 -17.35
N TYR A 100 0.22 -1.02 -16.68
CA TYR A 100 0.70 0.36 -16.71
C TYR A 100 2.18 0.49 -16.34
N TYR A 101 2.59 -0.12 -15.22
CA TYR A 101 3.98 -0.13 -14.80
C TYR A 101 4.84 -1.13 -15.57
N TYR A 102 4.24 -2.20 -16.11
CA TYR A 102 4.97 -3.17 -16.93
C TYR A 102 5.48 -2.55 -18.23
N VAL A 103 4.65 -1.81 -18.96
CA VAL A 103 5.09 -1.22 -20.24
C VAL A 103 6.12 -0.10 -20.05
N ARG A 104 6.12 0.56 -18.89
CA ARG A 104 7.04 1.63 -18.55
C ARG A 104 8.31 1.16 -17.83
N ASN A 105 8.44 -0.12 -17.49
CA ASN A 105 9.59 -0.56 -16.71
C ASN A 105 10.88 -0.54 -17.54
N SER A 106 12.00 -0.44 -16.84
CA SER A 106 13.33 -0.38 -17.44
C SER A 106 13.71 -1.65 -18.20
N TYR A 107 13.43 -2.82 -17.63
CA TYR A 107 13.72 -4.14 -18.21
C TYR A 107 13.15 -4.31 -19.64
N LEU A 108 11.87 -4.06 -19.83
CA LEU A 108 11.17 -4.23 -21.11
C LEU A 108 11.70 -3.22 -22.14
N ASN A 109 11.89 -1.97 -21.72
CA ASN A 109 12.38 -0.92 -22.61
C ASN A 109 13.84 -1.17 -23.00
N ALA A 110 14.70 -1.63 -22.09
CA ALA A 110 16.05 -2.04 -22.42
C ALA A 110 16.03 -3.14 -23.50
N ILE A 111 15.26 -4.23 -23.32
CA ILE A 111 15.15 -5.28 -24.34
C ILE A 111 14.68 -4.72 -25.69
N PHE A 112 13.67 -3.84 -25.66
CA PHE A 112 13.12 -3.24 -26.87
C PHE A 112 14.18 -2.43 -27.64
N TYR A 113 14.90 -1.53 -26.97
CA TYR A 113 15.92 -0.68 -27.58
C TYR A 113 17.21 -1.42 -27.93
N HIS A 114 17.54 -2.53 -27.25
CA HIS A 114 18.63 -3.41 -27.71
C HIS A 114 18.27 -4.09 -29.04
N LYS A 115 17.02 -4.52 -29.21
CA LYS A 115 16.54 -5.12 -30.47
C LYS A 115 16.32 -4.09 -31.59
N HIS A 116 16.04 -2.84 -31.23
CA HIS A 116 15.77 -1.75 -32.17
C HIS A 116 16.61 -0.51 -31.78
N PRO A 117 17.93 -0.51 -32.05
CA PRO A 117 18.82 0.57 -31.62
C PRO A 117 18.48 1.95 -32.18
N THR A 118 17.84 1.99 -33.35
CA THR A 118 17.40 3.22 -34.03
C THR A 118 16.04 3.72 -33.58
N ALA A 119 15.32 2.97 -32.72
CA ALA A 119 14.00 3.37 -32.26
C ALA A 119 14.09 4.58 -31.32
N THR A 120 13.24 5.58 -31.54
CA THR A 120 13.21 6.79 -30.71
C THR A 120 12.85 6.46 -29.26
N ILE A 121 13.70 6.92 -28.34
CA ILE A 121 13.48 6.76 -26.90
C ILE A 121 12.29 7.64 -26.47
N LYS A 122 11.34 7.06 -25.72
CA LYS A 122 10.19 7.81 -25.19
C LYS A 122 10.67 8.94 -24.25
N PRO A 123 9.94 10.08 -24.16
CA PRO A 123 10.36 11.19 -23.32
C PRO A 123 10.34 10.83 -21.82
N VAL A 124 11.20 11.48 -21.03
CA VAL A 124 11.31 11.32 -19.57
C VAL A 124 9.94 11.41 -18.87
N ALA A 125 9.09 12.35 -19.29
CA ALA A 125 7.76 12.54 -18.75
C ALA A 125 6.88 11.29 -18.87
N TRP A 126 7.01 10.51 -19.94
CA TRP A 126 6.25 9.28 -20.14
C TRP A 126 6.59 8.20 -19.10
N TYR A 127 7.87 8.11 -18.73
CA TYR A 127 8.38 7.18 -17.72
C TYR A 127 8.08 7.63 -16.29
N LYS A 128 8.16 8.93 -16.00
CA LYS A 128 7.86 9.48 -14.67
C LYS A 128 6.36 9.54 -14.37
N LYS A 129 5.51 9.45 -15.40
CA LYS A 129 4.05 9.52 -15.27
C LYS A 129 3.53 8.57 -14.19
N ASN A 130 2.75 9.13 -13.29
CA ASN A 130 2.17 8.44 -12.14
C ASN A 130 0.81 7.87 -12.53
N PHE A 131 0.51 6.63 -12.12
CA PHE A 131 -0.78 6.01 -12.36
C PHE A 131 -1.93 6.77 -11.68
N ASN A 132 -1.70 7.30 -10.46
CA ASN A 132 -2.73 8.07 -9.75
C ASN A 132 -3.12 9.33 -10.54
N ASP A 133 -2.13 10.06 -11.06
CA ASP A 133 -2.34 11.26 -11.85
C ASP A 133 -2.97 10.92 -13.21
N CYS A 134 -2.55 9.81 -13.82
CA CYS A 134 -3.15 9.29 -15.07
C CYS A 134 -4.66 9.04 -14.94
N VAL A 135 -5.09 8.48 -13.79
CA VAL A 135 -6.51 8.23 -13.52
C VAL A 135 -7.24 9.53 -13.21
N ARG A 136 -6.68 10.40 -12.36
CA ARG A 136 -7.28 11.69 -11.98
C ARG A 136 -7.45 12.64 -13.15
N ASN A 137 -6.51 12.63 -14.08
CA ASN A 137 -6.54 13.45 -15.29
C ASN A 137 -7.49 12.90 -16.37
N GLY A 138 -8.05 11.70 -16.19
CA GLY A 138 -8.94 11.11 -17.19
C GLY A 138 -8.23 10.53 -18.42
N ASP A 139 -6.93 10.24 -18.33
CA ASP A 139 -6.15 9.81 -19.50
C ASP A 139 -6.65 8.46 -20.04
N ALA A 140 -6.91 8.39 -21.36
CA ALA A 140 -7.52 7.23 -22.01
C ALA A 140 -6.80 5.88 -21.73
N GLU A 141 -5.47 5.91 -21.55
CA GLU A 141 -4.71 4.71 -21.20
C GLU A 141 -5.10 4.14 -19.82
N CYS A 142 -5.52 4.96 -18.85
CA CYS A 142 -5.84 4.55 -17.47
C CYS A 142 -7.35 4.49 -17.16
N GLN A 143 -8.21 4.70 -18.16
CA GLN A 143 -9.67 4.64 -18.00
C GLN A 143 -10.28 3.35 -18.53
N TYR A 144 -11.28 2.82 -17.82
CA TYR A 144 -12.20 1.85 -18.39
C TYR A 144 -13.35 2.59 -19.07
N VAL A 145 -13.50 2.40 -20.37
CA VAL A 145 -14.53 3.06 -21.18
C VAL A 145 -15.49 1.98 -21.69
N PRO A 146 -16.69 1.85 -21.10
CA PRO A 146 -17.71 0.90 -21.52
C PRO A 146 -18.03 0.99 -23.02
N GLY A 147 -18.33 -0.15 -23.65
CA GLY A 147 -18.75 -0.22 -25.05
C GLY A 147 -17.64 -0.05 -26.09
N THR A 148 -16.44 0.40 -25.71
CA THR A 148 -15.30 0.45 -26.65
C THR A 148 -15.03 -0.94 -27.21
N VAL A 149 -14.71 -1.04 -28.51
CA VAL A 149 -14.34 -2.32 -29.17
C VAL A 149 -12.83 -2.49 -29.37
N LYS A 150 -12.08 -1.39 -29.20
CA LYS A 150 -10.62 -1.33 -29.31
C LYS A 150 -10.06 -0.49 -28.18
N ASP A 151 -9.04 -1.00 -27.49
CA ASP A 151 -8.37 -0.27 -26.42
C ASP A 151 -7.37 0.76 -27.00
N TYR A 152 -7.25 1.91 -26.33
CA TYR A 152 -6.31 2.97 -26.70
C TYR A 152 -4.86 2.48 -26.72
N VAL A 153 -4.47 1.59 -25.79
CA VAL A 153 -3.13 0.98 -25.76
C VAL A 153 -3.19 -0.50 -25.44
N GLY A 154 -3.27 -1.36 -26.47
CA GLY A 154 -3.22 -2.83 -26.33
C GLY A 154 -4.41 -3.44 -25.57
N ASN A 155 -4.75 -4.70 -25.87
CA ASN A 155 -6.00 -5.32 -25.38
C ASN A 155 -5.96 -5.80 -23.90
N TYR A 156 -5.19 -5.17 -23.01
CA TYR A 156 -5.00 -5.68 -21.65
C TYR A 156 -6.21 -5.45 -20.72
N LYS A 157 -7.16 -4.59 -21.12
CA LYS A 157 -8.37 -4.25 -20.33
C LYS A 157 -9.48 -5.29 -20.43
N ARG A 158 -9.43 -6.20 -21.43
CA ARG A 158 -10.50 -7.13 -21.77
C ARG A 158 -10.17 -8.57 -21.37
N GLN A 159 -10.47 -8.97 -20.12
CA GLN A 159 -10.29 -10.39 -19.73
C GLN A 159 -11.44 -11.26 -20.23
N SER A 160 -12.66 -10.73 -20.18
CA SER A 160 -13.86 -11.42 -20.65
C SER A 160 -13.73 -11.90 -22.08
N LEU A 161 -13.00 -11.16 -22.94
CA LEU A 161 -12.73 -11.54 -24.32
C LEU A 161 -12.08 -12.94 -24.44
N PHE A 162 -11.20 -13.31 -23.51
CA PHE A 162 -10.52 -14.61 -23.55
C PHE A 162 -11.46 -15.78 -23.28
N PHE A 163 -12.58 -15.52 -22.59
CA PHE A 163 -13.60 -16.52 -22.27
C PHE A 163 -14.79 -16.45 -23.23
N CYS A 164 -15.20 -15.24 -23.61
CA CYS A 164 -16.31 -14.99 -24.52
C CYS A 164 -15.99 -15.42 -25.96
N GLY A 165 -14.72 -15.47 -26.37
CA GLY A 165 -14.32 -15.98 -27.69
C GLY A 165 -14.24 -14.93 -28.78
N HIS A 166 -14.52 -15.36 -30.01
CA HIS A 166 -14.19 -14.65 -31.24
C HIS A 166 -15.34 -13.84 -31.85
N ASP A 167 -16.53 -13.92 -31.25
CA ASP A 167 -17.75 -13.30 -31.77
C ASP A 167 -17.69 -11.77 -31.66
N ARG A 168 -18.33 -11.07 -32.59
CA ARG A 168 -18.41 -9.60 -32.55
C ARG A 168 -19.08 -9.09 -31.28
N ASP A 169 -20.03 -9.86 -30.74
CA ASP A 169 -20.73 -9.56 -29.49
C ASP A 169 -19.81 -9.59 -28.26
N CYS A 170 -18.65 -10.24 -28.37
CA CYS A 170 -17.63 -10.27 -27.33
C CYS A 170 -16.70 -9.06 -27.33
N LEU A 171 -16.68 -8.30 -28.43
CA LEU A 171 -15.76 -7.19 -28.60
C LEU A 171 -16.06 -6.02 -27.66
N PRO A 172 -17.32 -5.56 -27.45
CA PRO A 172 -17.57 -4.38 -26.65
C PRO A 172 -17.17 -4.58 -25.18
N PHE A 173 -16.38 -3.63 -24.65
CA PHE A 173 -15.88 -3.69 -23.28
C PHE A 173 -17.05 -3.57 -22.29
N ASP A 174 -17.06 -4.44 -21.28
CA ASP A 174 -18.09 -4.48 -20.22
C ASP A 174 -19.53 -4.66 -20.75
N SER A 175 -19.69 -5.30 -21.91
CA SER A 175 -21.01 -5.66 -22.43
C SER A 175 -21.68 -6.73 -21.55
N PRO A 176 -22.92 -6.51 -21.07
CA PRO A 176 -23.66 -7.53 -20.32
C PRO A 176 -23.78 -8.85 -21.08
N LEU A 177 -24.01 -8.78 -22.40
CA LEU A 177 -24.09 -9.97 -23.25
C LEU A 177 -22.75 -10.72 -23.28
N ALA A 178 -21.64 -10.01 -23.55
CA ALA A 178 -20.31 -10.60 -23.59
C ALA A 178 -19.94 -11.25 -22.23
N ILE A 179 -20.32 -10.61 -21.12
CA ILE A 179 -20.07 -11.12 -19.78
C ILE A 179 -20.90 -12.38 -19.50
N GLN A 180 -22.16 -12.44 -19.94
CA GLN A 180 -22.97 -13.64 -19.76
C GLN A 180 -22.46 -14.81 -20.60
N ILE A 181 -22.06 -14.56 -21.85
CA ILE A 181 -21.44 -15.58 -22.71
C ILE A 181 -20.14 -16.09 -22.08
N ALA A 182 -19.28 -15.19 -21.59
CA ALA A 182 -18.06 -15.56 -20.90
C ALA A 182 -18.32 -16.42 -19.66
N LYS A 183 -19.29 -16.05 -18.81
CA LYS A 183 -19.66 -16.82 -17.61
C LYS A 183 -20.13 -18.22 -17.95
N ARG A 184 -21.03 -18.34 -18.94
CA ARG A 184 -21.52 -19.63 -19.41
C ARG A 184 -20.38 -20.53 -19.88
N ARG A 185 -19.47 -20.00 -20.71
CA ARG A 185 -18.31 -20.77 -21.20
C ARG A 185 -17.36 -21.15 -20.07
N VAL A 186 -17.16 -20.31 -19.05
CA VAL A 186 -16.38 -20.68 -17.87
C VAL A 186 -16.98 -21.89 -17.15
N GLU A 187 -18.32 -21.97 -17.06
CA GLU A 187 -19.03 -23.08 -16.41
C GLU A 187 -19.07 -24.36 -17.28
N GLU A 188 -19.21 -24.22 -18.59
CA GLU A 188 -19.46 -25.35 -19.52
C GLU A 188 -18.19 -25.88 -20.21
N GLU A 189 -17.19 -25.02 -20.43
CA GLU A 189 -16.04 -25.33 -21.29
C GLU A 189 -14.71 -25.43 -20.55
N TYR A 190 -14.53 -24.77 -19.41
CA TYR A 190 -13.28 -24.75 -18.67
C TYR A 190 -13.28 -25.76 -17.52
N ALA A 191 -12.22 -26.58 -17.44
CA ALA A 191 -12.01 -27.46 -16.31
C ALA A 191 -11.67 -26.66 -15.04
N VAL A 192 -10.78 -25.67 -15.16
CA VAL A 192 -10.40 -24.79 -14.04
C VAL A 192 -10.14 -23.37 -14.54
N VAL A 193 -10.80 -22.39 -13.90
CA VAL A 193 -10.46 -20.97 -14.03
C VAL A 193 -10.09 -20.43 -12.66
N GLY A 194 -8.78 -20.33 -12.39
CA GLY A 194 -8.26 -19.96 -11.08
C GLY A 194 -7.83 -18.49 -10.97
N THR A 195 -7.27 -18.15 -9.82
CA THR A 195 -6.56 -16.88 -9.61
C THR A 195 -5.18 -17.16 -9.03
N TRP A 196 -4.15 -16.46 -9.49
CA TRP A 196 -2.82 -16.61 -8.87
C TRP A 196 -2.74 -15.91 -7.51
N GLU A 197 -3.68 -15.03 -7.20
CA GLU A 197 -3.80 -14.39 -5.88
C GLU A 197 -4.21 -15.41 -4.81
N GLU A 198 -4.91 -16.48 -5.20
CA GLU A 198 -5.30 -17.62 -4.37
C GLU A 198 -4.62 -18.90 -4.89
N THR A 199 -3.29 -18.90 -4.97
CA THR A 199 -2.51 -19.99 -5.59
C THR A 199 -2.81 -21.35 -4.95
N ASN A 200 -2.91 -21.42 -3.61
CA ASN A 200 -3.16 -22.67 -2.90
C ASN A 200 -4.49 -23.31 -3.30
N ILE A 201 -5.56 -22.50 -3.42
CA ILE A 201 -6.89 -22.98 -3.84
C ILE A 201 -6.80 -23.45 -5.29
N THR A 202 -6.23 -22.62 -6.17
CA THR A 202 -6.11 -22.92 -7.60
C THR A 202 -5.33 -24.21 -7.85
N LEU A 203 -4.19 -24.40 -7.18
CA LEU A 203 -3.38 -25.62 -7.33
C LEU A 203 -4.07 -26.86 -6.74
N THR A 204 -4.79 -26.73 -5.64
CA THR A 204 -5.56 -27.84 -5.05
C THR A 204 -6.63 -28.34 -6.02
N VAL A 205 -7.35 -27.41 -6.67
CA VAL A 205 -8.38 -27.77 -7.66
C VAL A 205 -7.74 -28.39 -8.91
N LEU A 206 -6.65 -27.82 -9.43
CA LEU A 206 -5.92 -28.39 -10.57
C LEU A 206 -5.42 -29.81 -10.27
N GLU A 207 -4.83 -30.02 -9.09
CA GLU A 207 -4.33 -31.33 -8.64
C GLU A 207 -5.43 -32.39 -8.59
N HIS A 208 -6.64 -32.02 -8.17
CA HIS A 208 -7.76 -32.95 -8.08
C HIS A 208 -8.47 -33.18 -9.43
N TYR A 209 -8.65 -32.13 -10.24
CA TYR A 209 -9.46 -32.19 -11.45
C TYR A 209 -8.68 -32.75 -12.65
N ILE A 210 -7.38 -32.47 -12.71
CA ILE A 210 -6.51 -32.86 -13.84
C ILE A 210 -5.17 -33.42 -13.33
N PRO A 211 -5.19 -34.52 -12.55
CA PRO A 211 -4.03 -35.06 -11.83
C PRO A 211 -2.87 -35.48 -12.74
N ARG A 212 -3.14 -35.88 -13.99
CA ARG A 212 -2.07 -36.20 -14.96
C ARG A 212 -1.06 -35.05 -15.10
N TYR A 213 -1.52 -33.80 -15.03
CA TYR A 213 -0.65 -32.63 -15.21
C TYR A 213 -0.22 -32.02 -13.87
N PHE A 214 -1.09 -32.08 -12.85
CA PHE A 214 -0.90 -31.34 -11.59
C PHE A 214 -0.83 -32.23 -10.34
N ALA A 215 -0.63 -33.55 -10.46
CA ALA A 215 -0.42 -34.40 -9.30
C ALA A 215 0.75 -33.87 -8.44
N ARG A 216 0.53 -33.80 -7.11
CA ARG A 216 1.49 -33.28 -6.12
C ARG A 216 1.82 -31.80 -6.27
N ALA A 217 1.08 -31.05 -7.09
CA ALA A 217 1.32 -29.62 -7.30
C ALA A 217 1.33 -28.83 -5.99
N THR A 218 0.41 -29.10 -5.06
CA THR A 218 0.37 -28.42 -3.75
C THR A 218 1.59 -28.72 -2.87
N LYS A 219 2.18 -29.92 -3.01
CA LYS A 219 3.40 -30.33 -2.27
C LYS A 219 4.68 -29.80 -2.90
N LEU A 220 4.72 -29.72 -4.23
CA LEU A 220 5.91 -29.27 -4.98
C LEU A 220 6.00 -27.74 -5.03
N TYR A 221 4.87 -27.04 -5.09
CA TYR A 221 4.85 -25.58 -5.21
C TYR A 221 5.70 -24.85 -4.15
N PRO A 222 5.70 -25.21 -2.85
CA PRO A 222 6.57 -24.59 -1.85
C PRO A 222 8.07 -24.63 -2.20
N LEU A 223 8.54 -25.67 -2.91
CA LEU A 223 9.94 -25.81 -3.33
C LEU A 223 10.31 -24.75 -4.39
N TYR A 224 9.38 -24.46 -5.30
CA TYR A 224 9.54 -23.49 -6.39
C TYR A 224 9.00 -22.10 -6.03
N GLN A 225 8.38 -21.94 -4.86
CA GLN A 225 7.67 -20.72 -4.48
C GLN A 225 8.57 -19.47 -4.55
N LYS A 226 9.85 -19.59 -4.20
CA LYS A 226 10.81 -18.47 -4.27
C LYS A 226 11.07 -18.01 -5.71
N SER A 227 11.29 -18.92 -6.66
CA SER A 227 11.49 -18.56 -8.07
C SER A 227 10.19 -18.00 -8.69
N LEU A 228 9.06 -18.63 -8.39
CA LEU A 228 7.75 -18.26 -8.94
C LEU A 228 7.23 -16.92 -8.39
N GLN A 229 7.45 -16.61 -7.11
CA GLN A 229 7.14 -15.30 -6.52
C GLN A 229 8.03 -14.19 -7.10
N ASN A 230 9.29 -14.49 -7.43
CA ASN A 230 10.16 -13.53 -8.11
C ASN A 230 9.64 -13.16 -9.51
N ARG A 231 8.93 -14.08 -10.17
CA ARG A 231 8.24 -13.83 -11.44
C ARG A 231 6.87 -13.16 -11.25
N ASN A 232 6.12 -13.48 -10.17
CA ASN A 232 4.83 -12.84 -9.85
C ASN A 232 4.99 -11.54 -9.03
N ARG A 233 5.24 -10.43 -9.74
CA ARG A 233 5.64 -9.13 -9.20
C ARG A 233 4.53 -8.28 -8.59
N ASN A 234 3.43 -8.87 -8.13
CA ASN A 234 2.31 -8.10 -7.58
C ASN A 234 2.68 -7.29 -6.35
N ASN A 235 3.51 -7.87 -5.47
CA ASN A 235 3.97 -7.24 -4.24
C ASN A 235 5.02 -6.13 -4.49
N ARG A 236 5.49 -5.99 -5.73
CA ARG A 236 6.54 -5.05 -6.14
C ARG A 236 6.00 -3.85 -6.92
N LYS A 237 4.69 -3.67 -6.93
CA LYS A 237 4.09 -2.52 -7.60
C LYS A 237 4.09 -1.30 -6.68
N PRO A 238 4.21 -0.09 -7.25
CA PRO A 238 4.02 1.14 -6.50
C PRO A 238 2.64 1.17 -5.85
N LYS A 239 2.57 1.75 -4.66
CA LYS A 239 1.30 1.94 -3.96
C LYS A 239 0.41 2.91 -4.73
N VAL A 240 -0.73 2.42 -5.18
CA VAL A 240 -1.81 3.21 -5.81
C VAL A 240 -2.79 3.63 -4.72
N ASP A 241 -3.27 4.88 -4.79
CA ASP A 241 -4.13 5.43 -3.75
C ASP A 241 -5.51 4.74 -3.73
N ALA A 242 -6.13 4.63 -2.55
CA ALA A 242 -7.38 3.88 -2.39
C ALA A 242 -8.56 4.56 -3.11
N ASP A 243 -8.60 5.90 -3.13
CA ASP A 243 -9.55 6.70 -3.90
C ASP A 243 -9.40 6.44 -5.40
N VAL A 244 -8.17 6.33 -5.90
CA VAL A 244 -7.88 6.03 -7.32
C VAL A 244 -8.42 4.66 -7.71
N LYS A 245 -8.16 3.63 -6.89
CA LYS A 245 -8.76 2.30 -7.12
C LYS A 245 -10.29 2.36 -7.10
N ALA A 246 -10.87 3.16 -6.21
CA ALA A 246 -12.32 3.35 -6.13
C ALA A 246 -12.88 4.08 -7.37
N MET A 247 -12.22 5.13 -7.88
CA MET A 247 -12.61 5.85 -9.10
C MET A 247 -12.69 4.90 -10.30
N ILE A 248 -11.69 4.04 -10.46
CA ILE A 248 -11.70 3.03 -11.54
C ILE A 248 -12.83 2.02 -11.34
N ARG A 249 -13.03 1.54 -10.10
CA ARG A 249 -14.13 0.59 -9.80
C ARG A 249 -15.50 1.19 -10.07
N LEU A 250 -15.68 2.47 -9.80
CA LEU A 250 -16.90 3.21 -10.12
C LEU A 250 -17.13 3.20 -11.63
N ASN A 251 -16.12 3.52 -12.45
CA ASN A 251 -16.24 3.46 -13.91
C ASN A 251 -16.49 2.04 -14.47
N VAL A 252 -16.34 0.99 -13.65
CA VAL A 252 -16.63 -0.42 -13.97
C VAL A 252 -17.96 -0.90 -13.36
N THR A 253 -18.57 -0.16 -12.44
CA THR A 253 -19.82 -0.56 -11.77
C THR A 253 -20.63 0.65 -11.30
N THR A 254 -21.06 1.53 -12.20
CA THR A 254 -21.91 2.67 -11.82
C THR A 254 -23.20 2.72 -12.58
N LEU A 255 -24.18 1.91 -12.15
CA LEU A 255 -25.60 2.28 -12.25
C LEU A 255 -26.55 1.46 -11.37
N ARG A 256 -26.10 0.36 -10.73
CA ARG A 256 -26.99 -0.54 -9.97
C ARG A 256 -26.86 -0.55 -8.44
N LEU A 257 -25.85 0.10 -7.83
CA LEU A 257 -25.55 -0.07 -6.39
C LEU A 257 -26.04 1.06 -5.45
N ASN A 258 -26.53 2.19 -5.96
CA ASN A 258 -27.06 3.24 -5.08
C ASN A 258 -28.51 2.96 -4.68
N ASN A 259 -28.71 2.04 -3.73
CA ASN A 259 -30.03 1.73 -3.18
C ASN A 259 -30.58 2.82 -2.25
N THR A 260 -29.77 3.79 -1.83
CA THR A 260 -30.22 4.92 -0.99
C THR A 260 -31.34 5.71 -1.70
N ARG A 261 -31.31 5.80 -3.04
CA ARG A 261 -32.38 6.46 -3.81
C ARG A 261 -33.75 5.77 -3.70
N LEU A 262 -33.76 4.48 -3.34
CA LEU A 262 -35.00 3.69 -3.17
C LEU A 262 -35.59 3.86 -1.77
N ALA A 263 -34.85 4.46 -0.82
CA ALA A 263 -35.38 4.82 0.48
C ALA A 263 -36.33 6.00 0.34
N ARG A 264 -37.60 5.80 0.71
CA ARG A 264 -38.65 6.83 0.64
C ARG A 264 -38.78 7.61 1.95
N ARG A 265 -37.83 7.43 2.87
CA ARG A 265 -37.79 8.07 4.19
C ARG A 265 -36.35 8.38 4.63
N ARG A 266 -36.15 9.59 5.17
CA ARG A 266 -34.89 10.05 5.79
C ARG A 266 -34.77 9.57 7.24
N VAL A 267 -34.71 8.25 7.43
CA VAL A 267 -34.39 7.60 8.69
C VAL A 267 -33.45 6.45 8.37
N VAL A 268 -32.34 6.32 9.09
CA VAL A 268 -31.43 5.19 8.97
C VAL A 268 -31.86 4.09 9.93
N PHE A 269 -32.12 2.90 9.40
CA PHE A 269 -32.31 1.68 10.18
C PHE A 269 -31.01 0.89 10.12
N PHE A 270 -30.24 0.94 11.21
CA PHE A 270 -29.06 0.11 11.41
C PHE A 270 -29.44 -1.18 12.15
N ASN A 271 -29.77 -2.22 11.39
CA ASN A 271 -30.04 -3.54 11.97
C ASN A 271 -28.72 -4.29 12.17
N ARG A 272 -28.30 -4.46 13.41
CA ARG A 272 -26.95 -4.92 13.76
C ARG A 272 -26.95 -6.40 14.19
N PRO A 273 -26.18 -7.26 13.50
CA PRO A 273 -25.88 -8.58 14.02
C PRO A 273 -25.09 -8.51 15.33
N THR A 274 -25.14 -9.57 16.12
CA THR A 274 -24.38 -9.68 17.37
C THR A 274 -22.87 -9.78 17.06
N ARG A 275 -22.00 -9.09 17.83
CA ARG A 275 -20.52 -9.19 17.74
C ARG A 275 -19.85 -8.79 16.41
N VAL A 276 -20.49 -7.96 15.60
CA VAL A 276 -19.90 -7.41 14.35
C VAL A 276 -19.06 -6.14 14.57
N GLY A 277 -18.70 -5.83 15.81
CA GLY A 277 -17.89 -4.64 16.14
C GLY A 277 -18.68 -3.35 16.34
N THR A 278 -20.02 -3.41 16.37
CA THR A 278 -20.85 -2.21 16.58
C THR A 278 -20.59 -1.55 17.94
N GLU A 279 -20.12 -2.29 18.96
CA GLU A 279 -19.73 -1.69 20.24
C GLU A 279 -18.58 -0.70 20.09
N LEU A 280 -17.65 -0.97 19.17
CA LEU A 280 -16.54 -0.09 18.83
C LEU A 280 -16.99 1.11 17.98
N MET A 281 -18.13 0.97 17.29
CA MET A 281 -18.72 2.01 16.45
C MET A 281 -19.62 2.99 17.23
N LEU A 282 -20.16 2.59 18.39
CA LEU A 282 -21.06 3.43 19.19
C LEU A 282 -20.46 4.78 19.60
N PRO A 283 -19.20 4.87 20.11
CA PRO A 283 -18.59 6.16 20.42
C PRO A 283 -18.52 7.09 19.21
N LEU A 284 -18.19 6.53 18.04
CA LEU A 284 -18.16 7.27 16.78
C LEU A 284 -19.56 7.72 16.36
N LEU A 285 -20.59 6.88 16.50
CA LEU A 285 -21.98 7.26 16.22
C LEU A 285 -22.46 8.40 17.13
N THR A 286 -22.03 8.43 18.39
CA THR A 286 -22.32 9.54 19.30
C THR A 286 -21.64 10.83 18.85
N LEU A 287 -20.38 10.76 18.41
CA LEU A 287 -19.68 11.92 17.84
C LEU A 287 -20.33 12.42 16.56
N LEU A 288 -20.68 11.50 15.66
CA LEU A 288 -21.37 11.81 14.41
C LEU A 288 -22.76 12.39 14.63
N SER A 289 -23.49 11.91 15.65
CA SER A 289 -24.79 12.46 16.05
C SER A 289 -24.70 13.94 16.39
N LYS A 290 -23.66 14.34 17.14
CA LYS A 290 -23.40 15.74 17.49
C LYS A 290 -22.89 16.54 16.29
N HIS A 291 -21.94 15.97 15.53
CA HIS A 291 -21.30 16.67 14.40
C HIS A 291 -22.27 16.92 13.24
N ASN A 292 -23.12 15.94 12.94
CA ASN A 292 -24.03 15.98 11.81
C ASN A 292 -25.45 16.40 12.19
N ASP A 293 -25.71 16.75 13.45
CA ASP A 293 -27.06 17.08 13.94
C ASP A 293 -28.09 16.01 13.54
N VAL A 294 -27.82 14.77 13.95
CA VAL A 294 -28.68 13.60 13.69
C VAL A 294 -29.08 12.93 15.01
N ASN A 295 -30.35 12.53 15.11
CA ASN A 295 -30.88 11.93 16.33
C ASN A 295 -30.47 10.44 16.43
N LEU A 296 -29.68 10.07 17.45
CA LEU A 296 -29.23 8.69 17.66
C LEU A 296 -30.19 7.93 18.59
N VAL A 297 -30.96 6.99 18.03
CA VAL A 297 -31.95 6.20 18.76
C VAL A 297 -31.39 4.80 19.05
N LEU A 298 -31.14 4.51 20.32
CA LEU A 298 -30.58 3.22 20.79
C LEU A 298 -31.62 2.30 21.46
N LYS A 299 -32.83 2.81 21.73
CA LYS A 299 -33.89 2.07 22.43
C LYS A 299 -35.09 1.87 21.50
N GLY A 300 -35.36 0.60 21.17
CA GLY A 300 -36.50 0.19 20.35
C GLY A 300 -37.76 -0.18 21.15
N PRO A 301 -38.92 -0.30 20.47
CA PRO A 301 -40.20 -0.65 21.07
C PRO A 301 -40.33 -2.15 21.39
N VAL A 302 -39.55 -3.01 20.73
CA VAL A 302 -39.55 -4.47 20.98
C VAL A 302 -38.31 -4.86 21.77
N ARG A 303 -38.48 -5.30 23.02
CA ARG A 303 -37.39 -5.77 23.91
C ARG A 303 -37.56 -7.25 24.26
N LYS A 304 -37.25 -8.14 23.32
CA LYS A 304 -37.17 -9.60 23.55
C LYS A 304 -35.75 -10.13 23.36
N ARG A 305 -35.44 -11.25 24.02
CA ARG A 305 -34.16 -11.96 23.86
C ARG A 305 -34.09 -12.69 22.51
N THR A 306 -35.19 -13.32 22.08
CA THR A 306 -35.35 -13.97 20.77
C THR A 306 -35.23 -12.96 19.62
N ARG A 307 -34.47 -13.30 18.57
CA ARG A 307 -34.24 -12.39 17.42
C ARG A 307 -35.33 -12.45 16.35
N MET A 308 -36.02 -13.59 16.22
CA MET A 308 -37.21 -13.70 15.37
C MET A 308 -38.34 -12.83 15.90
N ARG A 309 -38.94 -12.04 15.02
CA ARG A 309 -40.10 -11.20 15.34
C ARG A 309 -41.36 -11.83 14.77
N THR A 310 -42.47 -11.69 15.50
CA THR A 310 -43.80 -12.02 14.97
C THR A 310 -44.32 -10.87 14.10
N ALA A 311 -45.28 -11.15 13.21
CA ALA A 311 -45.92 -10.11 12.38
C ALA A 311 -46.47 -8.93 13.20
N LYS A 312 -47.00 -9.19 14.42
CA LYS A 312 -47.44 -8.12 15.35
C LYS A 312 -46.26 -7.23 15.79
N GLN A 313 -45.10 -7.82 16.06
CA GLN A 313 -43.91 -7.10 16.48
C GLN A 313 -43.26 -6.33 15.33
N GLU A 314 -43.24 -6.90 14.13
CA GLU A 314 -42.80 -6.20 12.92
C GLU A 314 -43.70 -5.00 12.61
N ARG A 315 -45.02 -5.15 12.77
CA ARG A 315 -45.98 -4.04 12.66
C ARG A 315 -45.74 -2.94 13.69
N ILE A 316 -45.34 -3.29 14.92
CA ILE A 316 -44.98 -2.32 15.96
C ILE A 316 -43.68 -1.59 15.59
N GLU A 317 -42.65 -2.32 15.17
CA GLU A 317 -41.35 -1.75 14.83
C GLU A 317 -41.45 -0.83 13.59
N THR A 318 -42.12 -1.28 12.52
CA THR A 318 -42.31 -0.48 11.30
C THR A 318 -43.12 0.78 11.59
N ARG A 319 -44.12 0.71 12.49
CA ARG A 319 -44.87 1.88 12.97
C ARG A 319 -43.99 2.83 13.77
N PHE A 320 -43.12 2.32 14.65
CA PHE A 320 -42.19 3.12 15.43
C PHE A 320 -41.18 3.85 14.53
N VAL A 321 -40.50 3.12 13.62
CA VAL A 321 -39.56 3.72 12.66
C VAL A 321 -40.26 4.74 11.75
N SER A 322 -41.54 4.51 11.42
CA SER A 322 -42.38 5.45 10.66
C SER A 322 -42.83 6.69 11.45
N ARG A 323 -42.58 6.76 12.76
CA ARG A 323 -42.86 7.93 13.61
C ARG A 323 -41.60 8.66 14.05
N LEU A 324 -40.42 8.07 13.84
CA LEU A 324 -39.15 8.76 14.09
C LEU A 324 -39.05 10.03 13.24
N GLU A 325 -38.47 11.06 13.85
CA GLU A 325 -38.17 12.34 13.23
C GLU A 325 -37.23 12.15 12.04
N LYS A 326 -37.27 13.11 11.10
CA LYS A 326 -36.32 13.13 9.99
C LYS A 326 -34.91 13.20 10.56
N ASP A 327 -33.97 12.54 9.89
CA ASP A 327 -32.56 12.50 10.29
C ASP A 327 -32.30 11.75 11.61
N SER A 328 -33.14 10.76 11.90
CA SER A 328 -32.90 9.78 12.97
C SER A 328 -32.06 8.59 12.48
N LEU A 329 -31.08 8.17 13.27
CA LEU A 329 -30.34 6.91 13.13
C LEU A 329 -30.77 5.95 14.24
N TYR A 330 -31.55 4.94 13.86
CA TYR A 330 -32.04 3.92 14.77
C TYR A 330 -31.17 2.66 14.72
N VAL A 331 -30.57 2.30 15.85
CA VAL A 331 -29.77 1.08 16.00
C VAL A 331 -30.65 0.00 16.64
N ALA A 332 -30.89 -1.10 15.92
CA ALA A 332 -31.73 -2.18 16.39
C ALA A 332 -31.02 -3.54 16.35
N HIS A 333 -31.25 -4.35 17.37
CA HIS A 333 -30.92 -5.77 17.39
C HIS A 333 -32.10 -6.59 16.84
N GLY A 334 -32.34 -6.51 15.53
CA GLY A 334 -33.43 -7.23 14.86
C GLY A 334 -33.09 -7.57 13.41
N ASN A 335 -33.87 -8.47 12.81
CA ASN A 335 -33.71 -8.88 11.41
C ASN A 335 -34.22 -7.81 10.44
N TRP A 336 -33.90 -7.97 9.16
CA TRP A 336 -34.52 -7.20 8.08
C TRP A 336 -36.05 -7.35 8.11
N ILE A 337 -36.76 -6.27 7.79
CA ILE A 337 -38.24 -6.21 7.75
C ILE A 337 -38.64 -5.59 6.41
N ASP A 338 -39.62 -6.18 5.74
CA ASP A 338 -40.21 -5.58 4.55
C ASP A 338 -41.21 -4.48 4.96
N PHE A 339 -40.82 -3.21 4.83
CA PHE A 339 -41.71 -2.09 5.16
C PHE A 339 -42.91 -1.98 4.20
N ALA A 340 -42.79 -2.48 2.97
CA ALA A 340 -43.86 -2.42 1.98
C ALA A 340 -45.04 -3.32 2.38
N GLU A 341 -44.74 -4.50 2.94
CA GLU A 341 -45.75 -5.45 3.47
C GLU A 341 -46.68 -4.79 4.51
N TYR A 342 -46.17 -3.82 5.28
CA TYR A 342 -46.93 -3.11 6.32
C TYR A 342 -47.46 -1.74 5.85
N ASN A 343 -47.48 -1.46 4.55
CA ASN A 343 -47.87 -0.18 3.96
C ASN A 343 -47.08 1.02 4.53
N ARG A 344 -45.78 0.85 4.76
CA ARG A 344 -44.88 1.89 5.29
C ARG A 344 -43.80 2.24 4.29
N ARG A 345 -43.29 3.47 4.40
CA ARG A 345 -42.16 3.94 3.59
C ARG A 345 -40.86 3.30 4.08
N LYS A 346 -40.12 2.69 3.16
CA LYS A 346 -38.81 2.08 3.40
C LYS A 346 -37.78 3.09 3.95
N PRO A 347 -37.09 2.80 5.07
CA PRO A 347 -35.97 3.58 5.58
C PRO A 347 -34.66 3.28 4.84
N ILE A 348 -33.60 4.01 5.15
CA ILE A 348 -32.24 3.73 4.68
C ILE A 348 -31.68 2.57 5.51
N TYR A 349 -31.56 1.38 4.91
CA TYR A 349 -30.99 0.22 5.60
C TYR A 349 -29.46 0.23 5.53
N ILE A 350 -28.82 0.10 6.70
CA ILE A 350 -27.38 -0.17 6.80
C ILE A 350 -27.14 -1.33 7.75
N SER A 351 -26.02 -2.03 7.58
CA SER A 351 -25.59 -3.07 8.52
C SER A 351 -24.09 -3.29 8.50
N LEU A 352 -23.63 -4.22 9.36
CA LEU A 352 -22.27 -4.70 9.40
C LEU A 352 -22.25 -6.23 9.36
N VAL A 353 -21.22 -6.76 8.70
CA VAL A 353 -20.84 -8.17 8.72
C VAL A 353 -19.45 -8.33 9.32
N ARG A 354 -19.18 -9.50 9.87
CA ARG A 354 -17.86 -9.93 10.33
C ARG A 354 -17.63 -11.37 9.89
N ASP A 355 -16.38 -11.80 9.80
CA ASP A 355 -16.08 -13.22 9.65
C ASP A 355 -16.79 -14.04 10.75
N PRO A 356 -17.56 -15.09 10.38
CA PRO A 356 -18.37 -15.85 11.32
C PRO A 356 -17.52 -16.58 12.37
N VAL A 357 -16.33 -17.08 12.00
CA VAL A 357 -15.43 -17.82 12.90
C VAL A 357 -14.80 -16.86 13.90
N GLU A 358 -14.27 -15.73 13.46
CA GLU A 358 -13.73 -14.67 14.32
C GLU A 358 -14.76 -14.16 15.31
N ARG A 359 -16.00 -14.04 14.85
CA ARG A 359 -17.14 -13.67 15.69
C ARG A 359 -17.37 -14.69 16.80
N MET A 360 -17.31 -15.99 16.47
CA MET A 360 -17.48 -17.10 17.41
C MET A 360 -16.38 -17.11 18.48
N ILE A 361 -15.13 -16.94 18.05
CA ILE A 361 -13.96 -16.86 18.93
C ILE A 361 -14.09 -15.67 19.90
N ASP A 362 -14.42 -14.48 19.39
CA ASP A 362 -14.63 -13.28 20.23
C ASP A 362 -15.76 -13.50 21.24
N ASN A 363 -16.90 -14.07 20.81
CA ASN A 363 -17.98 -14.39 21.72
C ASN A 363 -17.57 -15.42 22.79
N TYR A 364 -16.87 -16.48 22.41
CA TYR A 364 -16.39 -17.55 23.28
C TYR A 364 -15.55 -16.99 24.43
N TYR A 365 -14.56 -16.15 24.13
CA TYR A 365 -13.70 -15.55 25.13
C TYR A 365 -14.39 -14.44 25.93
N GLN A 366 -15.27 -13.65 25.31
CA GLN A 366 -16.01 -12.61 26.05
C GLN A 366 -16.95 -13.18 27.10
N GLN A 367 -17.54 -14.35 26.86
CA GLN A 367 -18.34 -15.07 27.86
C GLN A 367 -17.52 -15.52 29.07
N ARG A 368 -16.21 -15.74 28.87
CA ARG A 368 -15.25 -16.22 29.88
C ARG A 368 -14.45 -15.12 30.58
N THR A 369 -14.82 -13.85 30.40
CA THR A 369 -14.13 -12.72 31.06
C THR A 369 -14.46 -12.60 32.55
N LEU A 370 -13.48 -12.17 33.35
CA LEU A 370 -13.64 -11.84 34.78
C LEU A 370 -14.80 -10.87 35.03
N LYS A 371 -14.98 -9.88 34.14
CA LYS A 371 -16.08 -8.91 34.22
C LYS A 371 -17.45 -9.59 34.14
N LYS A 372 -17.64 -10.57 33.26
CA LYS A 372 -18.90 -11.33 33.19
C LYS A 372 -19.06 -12.31 34.36
N LYS A 373 -17.97 -12.90 34.85
CA LYS A 373 -17.97 -13.71 36.09
C LYS A 373 -18.48 -12.89 37.28
N ILE A 374 -18.00 -11.65 37.44
CA ILE A 374 -18.41 -10.73 38.51
C ILE A 374 -19.87 -10.27 38.31
N ILE A 375 -20.27 -9.86 37.09
CA ILE A 375 -21.65 -9.44 36.79
C ILE A 375 -22.64 -10.59 37.05
N SER A 376 -22.29 -11.82 36.67
CA SER A 376 -23.13 -13.00 36.92
C SER A 376 -23.35 -13.25 38.42
N ARG A 377 -22.31 -13.06 39.25
CA ARG A 377 -22.40 -13.16 40.72
C ARG A 377 -23.27 -12.07 41.34
N ASN A 378 -23.21 -10.85 40.80
CA ASN A 378 -23.90 -9.69 41.36
C ASN A 378 -25.38 -9.59 40.95
N VAL A 379 -25.77 -10.09 39.78
CA VAL A 379 -27.13 -9.91 39.24
C VAL A 379 -28.06 -11.09 39.55
N TYR A 380 -27.52 -12.31 39.69
CA TYR A 380 -28.32 -13.52 39.96
C TYR A 380 -27.61 -14.40 40.99
N ALA A 381 -27.84 -14.16 42.28
CA ALA A 381 -27.20 -14.89 43.38
C ALA A 381 -27.43 -16.41 43.34
N ALA A 382 -28.52 -16.88 42.70
CA ALA A 382 -28.90 -18.29 42.58
C ALA A 382 -28.55 -18.94 41.21
N TYR A 383 -27.80 -18.27 40.32
CA TYR A 383 -27.47 -18.82 39.00
C TYR A 383 -26.30 -19.83 39.09
N PRO A 384 -26.42 -21.05 38.53
CA PRO A 384 -25.37 -22.07 38.56
C PRO A 384 -24.06 -21.51 38.00
N GLN A 385 -22.98 -21.59 38.77
CA GLN A 385 -21.66 -21.13 38.33
C GLN A 385 -20.98 -22.21 37.50
N HIS A 386 -20.33 -21.81 36.41
CA HIS A 386 -19.48 -22.73 35.67
C HIS A 386 -18.21 -23.05 36.47
N PRO A 387 -17.67 -24.28 36.39
CA PRO A 387 -16.43 -24.64 37.07
C PRO A 387 -15.26 -23.79 36.56
N ASP A 388 -14.22 -23.59 37.37
CA ASP A 388 -13.04 -22.80 36.96
C ASP A 388 -12.33 -23.37 35.72
N ALA A 389 -12.51 -24.68 35.46
CA ALA A 389 -12.06 -25.32 34.22
C ALA A 389 -12.72 -24.72 32.97
N TRP A 390 -14.01 -24.35 33.03
CA TRP A 390 -14.75 -23.75 31.91
C TRP A 390 -14.23 -22.36 31.53
N TYR A 391 -13.82 -21.56 32.53
CA TYR A 391 -13.24 -20.22 32.31
C TYR A 391 -11.82 -20.27 31.74
N ARG A 392 -11.07 -21.35 32.00
CA ARG A 392 -9.70 -21.56 31.55
C ARG A 392 -9.59 -22.33 30.23
N GLN A 393 -10.67 -22.98 29.79
CA GLN A 393 -10.72 -23.72 28.53
C GLN A 393 -10.42 -22.81 27.33
N SER A 394 -9.54 -23.27 26.44
CA SER A 394 -9.26 -22.58 25.18
C SER A 394 -10.29 -22.92 24.10
N PHE A 395 -10.48 -22.02 23.14
CA PHE A 395 -11.36 -22.28 21.99
C PHE A 395 -10.93 -23.55 21.22
N ASN A 396 -9.62 -23.79 21.09
CA ASN A 396 -9.09 -24.98 20.43
C ASN A 396 -9.46 -26.28 21.15
N GLU A 397 -9.43 -26.29 22.49
CA GLU A 397 -9.88 -27.43 23.28
C GLU A 397 -11.39 -27.67 23.12
N CYS A 398 -12.17 -26.60 23.07
CA CYS A 398 -13.61 -26.67 22.84
C CYS A 398 -13.95 -27.28 21.47
N VAL A 399 -13.24 -26.88 20.41
CA VAL A 399 -13.39 -27.45 19.07
C VAL A 399 -12.97 -28.92 19.04
N ARG A 400 -11.81 -29.27 19.62
CA ARG A 400 -11.31 -30.66 19.68
C ARG A 400 -12.25 -31.61 20.43
N ARG A 401 -12.95 -31.10 21.45
CA ARG A 401 -13.94 -31.84 22.24
C ARG A 401 -15.31 -31.93 21.57
N ALA A 402 -15.46 -31.37 20.36
CA ALA A 402 -16.72 -31.30 19.65
C ALA A 402 -17.85 -30.65 20.48
N SER A 403 -17.52 -29.69 21.35
CA SER A 403 -18.50 -29.04 22.22
C SER A 403 -19.48 -28.20 21.38
N PRO A 404 -20.81 -28.28 21.62
CA PRO A 404 -21.81 -27.66 20.74
C PRO A 404 -21.66 -26.13 20.61
N GLU A 405 -21.14 -25.42 21.63
CA GLU A 405 -20.92 -23.97 21.62
C GLU A 405 -19.87 -23.52 20.58
N CYS A 406 -18.90 -24.39 20.25
CA CYS A 406 -17.80 -24.13 19.32
C CYS A 406 -17.97 -24.79 17.94
N GLN A 407 -19.14 -25.36 17.67
CA GLN A 407 -19.45 -26.00 16.40
C GLN A 407 -20.52 -25.24 15.61
N TYR A 408 -20.40 -25.25 14.29
CA TYR A 408 -21.50 -24.93 13.40
C TYR A 408 -22.23 -26.21 13.03
N ILE A 409 -23.47 -26.35 13.50
CA ILE A 409 -24.32 -27.49 13.17
C ILE A 409 -25.20 -27.05 12.00
N GLU A 410 -24.97 -27.64 10.84
CA GLU A 410 -25.77 -27.39 9.64
C GLU A 410 -27.24 -27.66 9.90
N TYR A 411 -28.13 -26.82 9.37
CA TYR A 411 -29.59 -26.91 9.54
C TYR A 411 -30.11 -26.78 10.97
N SER A 412 -29.24 -26.53 11.96
CA SER A 412 -29.71 -26.37 13.33
C SER A 412 -30.67 -25.19 13.46
N MET A 413 -31.82 -25.46 14.09
CA MET A 413 -32.87 -24.49 14.42
C MET A 413 -32.66 -23.85 15.80
N ARG A 414 -31.72 -24.35 16.62
CA ARG A 414 -31.43 -23.85 17.97
C ARG A 414 -29.93 -23.62 18.13
N ASP A 415 -29.54 -22.49 18.72
CA ASP A 415 -28.16 -22.27 19.16
C ASP A 415 -28.04 -22.44 20.68
N GLU A 416 -26.96 -23.06 21.15
CA GLU A 416 -26.62 -23.09 22.59
C GLU A 416 -26.40 -21.67 23.13
N VAL A 417 -25.81 -20.78 22.31
CA VAL A 417 -25.82 -19.33 22.53
C VAL A 417 -26.88 -18.72 21.63
N GLU A 418 -28.05 -18.45 22.20
CA GLU A 418 -29.25 -18.01 21.49
C GLU A 418 -28.97 -16.92 20.42
N ASP A 419 -29.32 -17.25 19.17
CA ASP A 419 -29.27 -16.40 17.97
C ASP A 419 -27.92 -15.70 17.69
N PHE A 420 -26.82 -16.31 18.12
CA PHE A 420 -25.48 -15.79 17.90
C PHE A 420 -24.84 -16.30 16.61
N LYS A 421 -25.07 -17.55 16.19
CA LYS A 421 -24.32 -18.16 15.08
C LYS A 421 -24.86 -17.76 13.71
N ARG A 422 -26.13 -17.36 13.62
CA ARG A 422 -26.85 -17.04 12.37
C ARG A 422 -26.68 -15.58 11.92
N GLN A 423 -25.57 -15.24 11.25
CA GLN A 423 -25.40 -13.89 10.68
C GLN A 423 -26.40 -13.60 9.54
N SER A 424 -26.64 -14.60 8.68
CA SER A 424 -27.55 -14.51 7.54
C SER A 424 -28.99 -14.17 7.95
N LEU A 425 -29.43 -14.61 9.14
CA LEU A 425 -30.76 -14.34 9.68
C LEU A 425 -31.08 -12.84 9.72
N PHE A 426 -30.09 -12.01 10.09
CA PHE A 426 -30.27 -10.55 10.15
C PHE A 426 -30.57 -9.91 8.80
N PHE A 427 -30.19 -10.56 7.71
CA PHE A 427 -30.39 -10.07 6.34
C PHE A 427 -31.53 -10.80 5.62
N CYS A 428 -31.78 -12.06 5.96
CA CYS A 428 -32.82 -12.89 5.37
C CYS A 428 -34.23 -12.44 5.80
N GLY A 429 -34.40 -12.08 7.08
CA GLY A 429 -35.67 -11.60 7.64
C GLY A 429 -36.24 -12.52 8.72
N ASN A 430 -37.53 -12.37 9.01
CA ASN A 430 -38.24 -13.12 10.07
C ASN A 430 -39.03 -14.33 9.54
N ASP A 431 -38.74 -14.77 8.31
CA ASP A 431 -39.33 -15.97 7.71
C ASP A 431 -38.79 -17.23 8.41
N ILE A 432 -39.65 -18.23 8.63
CA ILE A 432 -39.25 -19.48 9.30
C ILE A 432 -38.16 -20.21 8.51
N ASP A 433 -38.13 -20.07 7.18
CA ASP A 433 -37.12 -20.68 6.31
C ASP A 433 -35.75 -19.97 6.39
N CYS A 434 -35.69 -18.79 7.02
CA CYS A 434 -34.44 -18.11 7.36
C CYS A 434 -33.78 -18.64 8.64
N LEU A 435 -34.53 -19.40 9.45
CA LEU A 435 -34.09 -19.85 10.77
C LEU A 435 -33.06 -20.99 10.75
N PRO A 436 -33.17 -22.02 9.87
CA PRO A 436 -32.19 -23.09 9.89
C PRO A 436 -30.81 -22.58 9.46
N PHE A 437 -29.77 -22.96 10.22
CA PHE A 437 -28.42 -22.47 9.99
C PHE A 437 -27.89 -22.93 8.61
N ASN A 438 -27.32 -21.97 7.86
CA ASN A 438 -26.64 -22.19 6.57
C ASN A 438 -27.49 -22.83 5.45
N THR A 439 -28.81 -22.61 5.44
CA THR A 439 -29.64 -23.08 4.31
C THR A 439 -29.35 -22.31 3.03
N ARG A 440 -29.41 -23.01 1.90
CA ARG A 440 -29.31 -22.38 0.56
C ARG A 440 -30.36 -21.28 0.39
N TYR A 441 -31.60 -21.51 0.82
CA TYR A 441 -32.66 -20.50 0.78
C TYR A 441 -32.31 -19.28 1.64
N GLY A 442 -31.96 -19.47 2.91
CA GLY A 442 -31.70 -18.37 3.84
C GLY A 442 -30.52 -17.50 3.40
N VAL A 443 -29.45 -18.13 2.91
CA VAL A 443 -28.27 -17.42 2.39
C VAL A 443 -28.58 -16.67 1.10
N GLN A 444 -29.34 -17.26 0.17
CA GLN A 444 -29.69 -16.59 -1.08
C GLN A 444 -30.65 -15.42 -0.87
N LYS A 445 -31.66 -15.59 0.00
CA LYS A 445 -32.57 -14.50 0.38
C LYS A 445 -31.82 -13.36 1.07
N ALA A 446 -30.90 -13.68 1.99
CA ALA A 446 -30.00 -12.70 2.60
C ALA A 446 -29.16 -11.94 1.55
N LYS A 447 -28.51 -12.63 0.62
CA LYS A 447 -27.72 -12.00 -0.46
C LYS A 447 -28.58 -11.06 -1.32
N ARG A 448 -29.75 -11.54 -1.76
CA ARG A 448 -30.71 -10.74 -2.52
C ARG A 448 -31.14 -9.49 -1.75
N ASN A 449 -31.42 -9.62 -0.46
CA ASN A 449 -31.82 -8.48 0.37
C ASN A 449 -30.66 -7.50 0.54
N VAL A 450 -29.43 -7.95 0.76
CA VAL A 450 -28.25 -7.07 0.79
C VAL A 450 -28.12 -6.28 -0.52
N GLU A 451 -28.30 -6.93 -1.65
CA GLU A 451 -28.17 -6.29 -2.97
C GLU A 451 -29.30 -5.31 -3.31
N LYS A 452 -30.54 -5.56 -2.84
CA LYS A 452 -31.73 -4.75 -3.20
C LYS A 452 -32.15 -3.76 -2.13
N GLU A 453 -31.96 -4.13 -0.86
CA GLU A 453 -32.58 -3.46 0.27
C GLU A 453 -31.63 -2.54 1.01
N TYR A 454 -30.34 -2.87 1.06
CA TYR A 454 -29.34 -2.16 1.84
C TYR A 454 -28.61 -1.10 1.02
N SER A 455 -28.41 0.06 1.64
CA SER A 455 -27.55 1.12 1.10
C SER A 455 -26.07 0.81 1.32
N VAL A 456 -25.72 0.34 2.51
CA VAL A 456 -24.34 -0.04 2.86
C VAL A 456 -24.35 -1.22 3.82
N VAL A 457 -23.59 -2.27 3.50
CA VAL A 457 -23.23 -3.34 4.42
C VAL A 457 -21.71 -3.39 4.50
N GLY A 458 -21.15 -2.97 5.63
CA GLY A 458 -19.70 -2.86 5.83
C GLY A 458 -19.12 -3.95 6.74
N THR A 459 -17.81 -3.90 6.96
CA THR A 459 -17.12 -4.68 8.00
C THR A 459 -16.28 -3.77 8.90
N TRP A 460 -16.24 -4.07 10.20
CA TRP A 460 -15.38 -3.36 11.14
C TRP A 460 -13.94 -3.89 11.15
N GLU A 461 -13.64 -4.92 10.36
CA GLU A 461 -12.26 -5.37 10.08
C GLU A 461 -11.52 -4.37 9.19
N GLN A 462 -12.27 -3.59 8.39
CA GLN A 462 -11.74 -2.56 7.50
C GLN A 462 -12.48 -1.22 7.71
N PRO A 463 -12.33 -0.58 8.89
CA PRO A 463 -13.16 0.56 9.29
C PRO A 463 -13.00 1.75 8.35
N ASN A 464 -11.78 2.03 7.86
CA ASN A 464 -11.55 3.14 6.94
C ASN A 464 -12.32 2.99 5.61
N ILE A 465 -12.45 1.77 5.09
CA ILE A 465 -13.19 1.50 3.85
C ILE A 465 -14.69 1.63 4.12
N THR A 466 -15.18 0.97 5.18
CA THR A 466 -16.58 1.03 5.58
C THR A 466 -17.05 2.47 5.82
N LEU A 467 -16.25 3.29 6.50
CA LEU A 467 -16.57 4.69 6.78
C LEU A 467 -16.56 5.56 5.53
N THR A 468 -15.61 5.36 4.60
CA THR A 468 -15.61 6.06 3.31
C THR A 468 -16.83 5.71 2.46
N VAL A 469 -17.28 4.45 2.48
CA VAL A 469 -18.51 4.05 1.78
C VAL A 469 -19.74 4.69 2.45
N LEU A 470 -19.82 4.70 3.78
CA LEU A 470 -20.91 5.36 4.51
C LEU A 470 -20.97 6.88 4.27
N GLU A 471 -19.82 7.56 4.28
CA GLU A 471 -19.69 8.98 3.92
C GLU A 471 -20.26 9.26 2.52
N LYS A 472 -20.02 8.37 1.56
CA LYS A 472 -20.46 8.54 0.17
C LYS A 472 -21.94 8.24 -0.05
N TYR A 473 -22.45 7.15 0.51
CA TYR A 473 -23.79 6.66 0.21
C TYR A 473 -24.87 7.10 1.21
N VAL A 474 -24.46 7.56 2.40
CA VAL A 474 -25.35 8.04 3.47
C VAL A 474 -24.76 9.33 4.09
N PRO A 475 -24.40 10.35 3.28
CA PRO A 475 -23.58 11.50 3.71
C PRO A 475 -24.19 12.29 4.86
N ARG A 476 -25.53 12.49 4.88
CA ARG A 476 -26.21 13.26 5.94
C ARG A 476 -25.90 12.74 7.36
N TYR A 477 -25.65 11.43 7.51
CA TYR A 477 -25.46 10.79 8.81
C TYR A 477 -23.99 10.51 9.11
N PHE A 478 -23.16 10.34 8.08
CA PHE A 478 -21.78 9.88 8.21
C PHE A 478 -20.74 10.87 7.68
N ASN A 479 -21.12 12.12 7.38
CA ASN A 479 -20.15 13.14 6.97
C ASN A 479 -18.99 13.23 7.97
N HIS A 480 -17.75 13.27 7.47
CA HIS A 480 -16.49 13.28 8.24
C HIS A 480 -16.24 12.07 9.17
N ALA A 481 -16.98 10.95 9.03
CA ALA A 481 -16.83 9.79 9.89
C ALA A 481 -15.41 9.19 9.90
N ARG A 482 -14.72 9.14 8.76
CA ARG A 482 -13.34 8.66 8.67
C ARG A 482 -12.38 9.58 9.41
N THR A 483 -12.55 10.88 9.30
CA THR A 483 -11.71 11.88 9.97
C THR A 483 -11.90 11.81 11.48
N LEU A 484 -13.14 11.82 11.95
CA LEU A 484 -13.49 11.69 13.38
C LEU A 484 -12.99 10.37 13.97
N PHE A 485 -13.09 9.27 13.22
CA PHE A 485 -12.56 7.98 13.64
C PHE A 485 -11.04 7.98 13.81
N ASN A 486 -10.30 8.57 12.85
CA ASN A 486 -8.84 8.62 12.90
C ASN A 486 -8.31 9.57 13.99
N LEU A 487 -8.96 10.72 14.19
CA LEU A 487 -8.60 11.69 15.23
C LEU A 487 -8.68 11.08 16.64
N HIS A 488 -9.70 10.27 16.91
CA HIS A 488 -9.88 9.66 18.23
C HIS A 488 -9.29 8.25 18.34
N LYS A 489 -8.67 7.72 17.28
CA LYS A 489 -8.13 6.34 17.22
C LYS A 489 -7.15 6.02 18.36
N GLN A 490 -6.37 7.00 18.81
CA GLN A 490 -5.41 6.85 19.91
C GLN A 490 -6.09 6.76 21.28
N SER A 491 -7.23 7.43 21.49
CA SER A 491 -8.03 7.32 22.73
C SER A 491 -8.71 5.96 22.88
N TYR A 492 -8.78 5.15 21.82
CA TYR A 492 -9.42 3.83 21.81
C TYR A 492 -8.45 2.65 21.93
N SER A 493 -7.14 2.88 21.97
CA SER A 493 -6.14 1.79 22.10
C SER A 493 -5.79 1.53 23.57
N LYS A 494 -6.14 0.33 24.07
CA LYS A 494 -5.74 -0.14 25.42
C LYS A 494 -4.21 -0.27 25.62
N ARG A 495 -3.38 -0.14 24.57
CA ARG A 495 -1.98 -0.58 24.56
C ARG A 495 -0.93 0.48 24.90
N PHE A 496 -1.27 1.76 25.01
CA PHE A 496 -0.29 2.85 25.18
C PHE A 496 -0.45 3.71 26.44
N ARG A 497 -0.94 3.11 27.54
CA ARG A 497 -1.03 3.81 28.85
C ARG A 497 0.26 3.80 29.69
N ARG A 498 1.39 3.30 29.16
CA ARG A 498 2.58 2.94 29.98
C ARG A 498 3.91 3.62 29.62
N TYR A 499 3.94 4.65 28.78
CA TYR A 499 5.16 5.42 28.49
C TYR A 499 4.91 6.93 28.55
N ALA A 500 4.54 7.41 29.73
CA ALA A 500 4.56 8.83 30.04
C ALA A 500 5.93 9.17 30.69
N VAL A 501 6.89 9.50 29.82
CA VAL A 501 8.04 10.43 29.98
C VAL A 501 8.79 10.41 31.32
N ASP A 502 10.00 9.83 31.32
CA ASP A 502 10.94 9.77 32.45
C ASP A 502 11.62 11.11 32.80
N ALA A 503 12.00 11.25 34.07
CA ALA A 503 12.63 12.41 34.70
C ALA A 503 13.96 12.88 34.05
N ASP A 504 14.66 12.00 33.32
CA ASP A 504 15.89 12.32 32.59
C ASP A 504 15.67 13.32 31.45
N VAL A 505 14.48 13.30 30.83
CA VAL A 505 14.10 14.25 29.78
C VAL A 505 13.94 15.66 30.37
N TRP A 506 13.42 15.78 31.59
CA TRP A 506 13.28 17.06 32.29
C TRP A 506 14.62 17.65 32.72
N ALA A 507 15.57 16.82 33.18
CA ALA A 507 16.93 17.26 33.50
C ALA A 507 17.71 17.71 32.24
N MET A 508 17.55 17.00 31.13
CA MET A 508 18.13 17.40 29.84
C MET A 508 17.50 18.71 29.31
N MET A 509 16.17 18.89 29.43
CA MET A 509 15.49 20.12 28.98
C MET A 509 15.90 21.37 29.78
N ALA A 510 16.33 21.23 31.03
CA ALA A 510 16.75 22.34 31.88
C ALA A 510 18.11 22.98 31.50
N THR A 511 18.92 22.30 30.67
CA THR A 511 20.29 22.73 30.30
C THR A 511 20.43 23.13 28.83
N LEU A 512 19.38 23.01 28.01
CA LEU A 512 19.44 23.32 26.58
C LEU A 512 19.43 24.83 26.33
N ASN A 513 20.50 25.35 25.72
CA ASN A 513 20.59 26.74 25.26
C ASN A 513 20.74 26.80 23.73
N VAL A 514 19.97 27.69 23.08
CA VAL A 514 20.04 27.94 21.63
C VAL A 514 21.44 28.38 21.20
N ARG A 515 22.12 29.20 22.02
CA ARG A 515 23.45 29.73 21.69
C ARG A 515 24.51 28.64 21.58
N ASP A 516 24.41 27.59 22.39
CA ASP A 516 25.42 26.52 22.44
C ASP A 516 25.28 25.54 21.26
N LEU A 517 24.06 25.44 20.71
CA LEU A 517 23.75 24.58 19.57
C LEU A 517 23.76 25.32 18.21
N ASN A 518 24.05 26.63 18.22
CA ASN A 518 24.03 27.47 17.02
C ASN A 518 25.45 27.70 16.49
N ASN A 519 25.87 26.91 15.50
CA ASN A 519 27.15 27.12 14.82
C ASN A 519 27.10 28.20 13.73
N THR A 520 25.93 28.73 13.35
CA THR A 520 25.83 29.78 12.31
C THR A 520 26.68 31.00 12.66
N ARG A 521 26.80 31.34 13.95
CA ARG A 521 27.65 32.43 14.46
C ARG A 521 29.16 32.25 14.24
N LYS A 522 29.61 31.03 13.91
CA LYS A 522 31.02 30.72 13.65
C LYS A 522 31.39 30.94 12.18
N ALA A 523 30.40 31.06 11.28
CA ALA A 523 30.65 31.35 9.89
C ALA A 523 31.20 32.78 9.72
N GLN A 524 32.06 32.96 8.72
CA GLN A 524 32.75 34.22 8.41
C GLN A 524 32.21 34.88 7.14
N MET A 525 31.25 34.24 6.48
CA MET A 525 30.56 34.72 5.28
C MET A 525 29.06 34.44 5.40
N GLU A 526 28.23 35.34 4.87
CA GLU A 526 26.80 35.11 4.62
C GLU A 526 26.60 34.24 3.38
N LEU A 527 27.16 33.02 3.40
CA LEU A 527 27.01 32.06 2.32
C LEU A 527 26.69 30.68 2.89
N VAL A 528 25.61 30.08 2.39
CA VAL A 528 25.22 28.71 2.74
C VAL A 528 25.86 27.73 1.77
N PHE A 529 26.69 26.83 2.28
CA PHE A 529 27.23 25.72 1.50
C PHE A 529 26.48 24.43 1.84
N PHE A 530 25.68 23.94 0.90
CA PHE A 530 24.94 22.69 1.01
C PHE A 530 25.69 21.57 0.27
N ASN A 531 26.61 20.91 0.97
CA ASN A 531 27.38 19.77 0.47
C ASN A 531 26.54 18.48 0.45
N ARG A 532 25.51 18.49 -0.39
CA ARG A 532 24.34 17.62 -0.28
C ARG A 532 24.64 16.12 -0.39
N VAL A 533 24.11 15.34 0.56
CA VAL A 533 24.06 13.87 0.43
C VAL A 533 23.04 13.46 -0.65
N PRO A 534 23.34 12.46 -1.50
CA PRO A 534 22.36 11.89 -2.43
C PRO A 534 21.23 11.13 -1.72
N LYS A 535 20.02 11.17 -2.30
CA LYS A 535 18.83 10.37 -1.89
C LYS A 535 18.22 10.71 -0.52
N VAL A 536 18.59 11.85 0.05
CA VAL A 536 18.06 12.41 1.32
C VAL A 536 16.95 13.45 1.12
N GLY A 537 16.29 13.47 -0.04
CA GLY A 537 15.31 14.51 -0.39
C GLY A 537 15.93 15.83 -0.86
N SER A 538 17.24 15.82 -1.17
CA SER A 538 18.01 17.03 -1.49
C SER A 538 17.55 17.77 -2.75
N GLN A 539 16.78 17.16 -3.66
CA GLN A 539 16.13 17.91 -4.77
C GLN A 539 14.92 18.74 -4.29
N THR A 540 14.16 18.25 -3.31
CA THR A 540 13.05 19.03 -2.72
C THR A 540 13.62 20.20 -1.94
N PHE A 541 14.69 19.95 -1.18
CA PHE A 541 15.39 20.99 -0.44
C PHE A 541 16.01 22.06 -1.37
N MET A 542 16.60 21.64 -2.49
CA MET A 542 17.11 22.55 -3.52
C MET A 542 16.01 23.43 -4.13
N GLU A 543 14.84 22.86 -4.45
CA GLU A 543 13.71 23.65 -4.96
C GLU A 543 13.17 24.64 -3.91
N LEU A 544 13.19 24.28 -2.61
CA LEU A 544 12.86 25.22 -1.54
C LEU A 544 13.86 26.38 -1.50
N LEU A 545 15.17 26.10 -1.56
CA LEU A 545 16.22 27.12 -1.60
C LEU A 545 16.06 28.05 -2.82
N ARG A 546 15.69 27.52 -3.98
CA ARG A 546 15.41 28.33 -5.18
C ARG A 546 14.22 29.28 -4.99
N ARG A 547 13.16 28.85 -4.30
CA ARG A 547 12.01 29.73 -4.01
C ARG A 547 12.32 30.73 -2.89
N LEU A 548 13.11 30.32 -1.92
CA LEU A 548 13.58 31.19 -0.84
C LEU A 548 14.55 32.25 -1.36
N SER A 549 15.33 31.97 -2.41
CA SER A 549 16.25 32.94 -2.99
C SER A 549 15.48 34.14 -3.57
N GLU A 550 14.34 33.88 -4.19
CA GLU A 550 13.40 34.89 -4.68
C GLU A 550 12.75 35.66 -3.51
N ARG A 551 12.37 34.98 -2.43
CA ARG A 551 11.69 35.60 -1.27
C ARG A 551 12.63 36.43 -0.37
N ASN A 552 13.81 35.90 -0.09
CA ASN A 552 14.75 36.40 0.92
C ASN A 552 15.95 37.13 0.30
N ASN A 553 15.95 37.32 -1.02
CA ASN A 553 16.92 38.10 -1.80
C ASN A 553 18.38 37.66 -1.61
N PHE A 554 18.67 36.40 -1.96
CA PHE A 554 20.03 35.84 -2.02
C PHE A 554 20.26 35.15 -3.37
N GLN A 555 21.51 34.93 -3.79
CA GLN A 555 21.79 34.24 -5.06
C GLN A 555 21.81 32.71 -4.91
N PHE A 556 21.34 32.01 -5.94
CA PHE A 556 21.25 30.56 -5.97
C PHE A 556 22.24 29.98 -6.99
N HIS A 557 23.23 29.25 -6.50
CA HIS A 557 24.27 28.60 -7.31
C HIS A 557 24.24 27.08 -7.12
N ARG A 558 24.46 26.35 -8.22
CA ARG A 558 24.58 24.88 -8.20
C ARG A 558 25.67 24.43 -9.14
N ASP A 559 26.30 23.31 -8.81
CA ASP A 559 27.29 22.68 -9.68
C ASP A 559 26.67 22.16 -11.00
N ALA A 560 27.51 22.08 -12.03
CA ALA A 560 27.13 21.56 -13.35
C ALA A 560 26.95 20.02 -13.31
N VAL A 561 26.10 19.49 -14.20
CA VAL A 561 25.88 18.04 -14.28
C VAL A 561 27.09 17.35 -14.90
N GLN A 562 27.74 16.47 -14.14
CA GLN A 562 28.92 15.72 -14.58
C GLN A 562 28.58 14.30 -15.06
N LYS A 563 29.45 13.70 -15.88
CA LYS A 563 29.30 12.30 -16.36
C LYS A 563 29.44 11.31 -15.19
N VAL A 564 30.39 11.56 -14.30
CA VAL A 564 30.62 10.83 -13.06
C VAL A 564 30.74 11.87 -11.95
N GLU A 565 29.92 11.74 -10.91
CA GLU A 565 29.97 12.66 -9.78
C GLU A 565 31.21 12.35 -8.94
N THR A 566 32.09 13.34 -8.79
CA THR A 566 33.31 13.19 -7.98
C THR A 566 33.08 13.78 -6.59
N ILE A 567 32.82 12.91 -5.61
CA ILE A 567 32.45 13.34 -4.25
C ILE A 567 33.65 13.66 -3.35
N ARG A 568 34.80 13.02 -3.59
CA ARG A 568 36.07 13.27 -2.90
C ARG A 568 37.00 13.96 -3.88
N LEU A 569 37.49 15.13 -3.50
CA LEU A 569 38.33 15.97 -4.35
C LEU A 569 39.79 15.84 -3.92
N ALA A 570 40.70 15.92 -4.87
CA ALA A 570 42.11 16.12 -4.56
C ALA A 570 42.31 17.50 -3.90
N GLU A 571 43.42 17.70 -3.19
CA GLU A 571 43.61 18.90 -2.35
C GLU A 571 43.61 20.21 -3.16
N ASP A 572 44.22 20.20 -4.34
CA ASP A 572 44.18 21.28 -5.33
C ASP A 572 42.74 21.59 -5.77
N GLN A 573 41.94 20.57 -6.05
CA GLN A 573 40.53 20.71 -6.43
C GLN A 573 39.65 21.18 -5.26
N GLN A 574 40.02 20.82 -4.02
CA GLN A 574 39.35 21.34 -2.83
C GLN A 574 39.60 22.84 -2.67
N GLN A 575 40.84 23.27 -2.87
CA GLN A 575 41.24 24.67 -2.82
C GLN A 575 40.55 25.47 -3.92
N GLU A 576 40.62 25.02 -5.18
CA GLU A 576 39.95 25.68 -6.32
C GLU A 576 38.45 25.86 -6.07
N MET A 577 37.77 24.81 -5.59
CA MET A 577 36.35 24.90 -5.24
C MET A 577 36.10 25.89 -4.10
N ALA A 578 36.95 25.89 -3.07
CA ALA A 578 36.80 26.78 -1.92
C ALA A 578 37.00 28.25 -2.34
N GLU A 579 38.01 28.55 -3.16
CA GLU A 579 38.26 29.87 -3.73
C GLU A 579 37.05 30.36 -4.55
N VAL A 580 36.55 29.53 -5.48
CA VAL A 580 35.36 29.85 -6.28
C VAL A 580 34.13 30.12 -5.40
N ILE A 581 33.94 29.36 -4.32
CA ILE A 581 32.82 29.58 -3.39
C ILE A 581 33.00 30.87 -2.60
N SER A 582 34.23 31.17 -2.15
CA SER A 582 34.56 32.39 -1.39
C SER A 582 34.45 33.67 -2.21
N GLU A 583 34.52 33.59 -3.54
CA GLU A 583 34.35 34.73 -4.45
C GLU A 583 32.88 35.03 -4.80
N LEU A 584 31.93 34.19 -4.38
CA LEU A 584 30.50 34.41 -4.67
C LEU A 584 29.96 35.62 -3.89
N PRO A 585 29.00 36.37 -4.48
CA PRO A 585 28.43 37.54 -3.83
C PRO A 585 27.59 37.15 -2.61
N GLU A 586 27.74 37.86 -1.49
CA GLU A 586 26.94 37.63 -0.30
C GLU A 586 25.63 38.46 -0.30
N PRO A 587 24.46 37.91 0.07
CA PRO A 587 24.24 36.54 0.51
C PRO A 587 24.04 35.55 -0.65
N SER A 588 24.60 34.34 -0.53
CA SER A 588 24.50 33.28 -1.55
C SER A 588 24.29 31.88 -0.98
N VAL A 589 23.80 30.98 -1.83
CA VAL A 589 23.74 29.54 -1.58
C VAL A 589 24.51 28.82 -2.68
N PHE A 590 25.42 27.92 -2.31
CA PHE A 590 26.10 27.02 -3.23
C PHE A 590 25.78 25.55 -2.91
N ILE A 591 25.50 24.74 -3.95
CA ILE A 591 25.05 23.36 -3.80
C ILE A 591 25.87 22.42 -4.68
N LYS A 592 26.52 21.42 -4.05
CA LYS A 592 27.33 20.40 -4.74
C LYS A 592 27.29 19.06 -4.00
N HIS A 593 27.39 17.93 -4.72
CA HIS A 593 27.61 16.63 -4.10
C HIS A 593 29.10 16.45 -3.80
N VAL A 594 29.52 16.85 -2.59
CA VAL A 594 30.94 16.80 -2.20
C VAL A 594 31.07 16.52 -0.70
N CYS A 595 32.18 15.90 -0.30
CA CYS A 595 32.52 15.72 1.11
C CYS A 595 32.82 17.08 1.77
N PHE A 596 32.72 17.12 3.10
CA PHE A 596 33.08 18.29 3.88
C PHE A 596 34.50 18.79 3.53
N THR A 597 34.62 20.08 3.20
CA THR A 597 35.89 20.76 2.89
C THR A 597 36.19 21.79 3.98
N ASN A 598 37.38 21.73 4.57
CA ASN A 598 37.80 22.70 5.56
C ASN A 598 38.41 23.96 4.89
N PHE A 599 37.64 25.05 4.80
CA PHE A 599 38.08 26.30 4.18
C PHE A 599 39.25 26.95 4.92
N THR A 600 39.32 26.79 6.24
CA THR A 600 40.42 27.34 7.05
C THR A 600 41.78 26.74 6.69
N LYS A 601 41.80 25.50 6.16
CA LYS A 601 43.03 24.86 5.67
C LYS A 601 43.69 25.66 4.54
N PHE A 602 42.89 26.41 3.78
CA PHE A 602 43.32 27.21 2.64
C PHE A 602 43.35 28.72 2.95
N ASN A 603 43.27 29.10 4.23
CA ASN A 603 43.18 30.50 4.67
C ASN A 603 41.96 31.26 4.10
N LEU A 604 40.87 30.53 3.81
CA LEU A 604 39.63 31.10 3.28
C LEU A 604 38.55 31.22 4.37
N PRO A 605 37.64 32.22 4.26
CA PRO A 605 36.55 32.39 5.20
C PRO A 605 35.58 31.20 5.17
N THR A 606 35.09 30.78 6.34
CA THR A 606 34.23 29.60 6.45
C THR A 606 32.75 29.89 6.15
N PRO A 607 32.09 29.14 5.24
CA PRO A 607 30.65 29.25 4.98
C PRO A 607 29.78 28.65 6.07
N ILE A 608 28.48 28.95 6.00
CA ILE A 608 27.44 28.29 6.78
C ILE A 608 27.18 26.90 6.19
N TYR A 609 27.76 25.86 6.80
CA TYR A 609 27.53 24.48 6.40
C TYR A 609 26.14 23.97 6.82
N LEU A 610 25.41 23.39 5.88
CA LEU A 610 24.13 22.73 6.10
C LEU A 610 24.10 21.36 5.42
N ASN A 611 23.32 20.43 5.95
CA ASN A 611 23.04 19.19 5.25
C ASN A 611 21.71 18.55 5.68
N VAL A 612 21.34 17.46 5.01
CA VAL A 612 20.18 16.62 5.38
C VAL A 612 20.59 15.15 5.29
N VAL A 613 20.26 14.35 6.28
CA VAL A 613 20.46 12.90 6.32
C VAL A 613 19.14 12.13 6.22
N ARG A 614 19.25 10.82 6.02
CA ARG A 614 18.12 9.88 5.92
C ARG A 614 18.50 8.58 6.61
N ASP A 615 17.52 7.77 7.01
CA ASP A 615 17.78 6.37 7.38
C ASP A 615 18.66 5.71 6.29
N PRO A 616 19.85 5.18 6.67
CA PRO A 616 20.85 4.74 5.70
C PRO A 616 20.40 3.51 4.90
N VAL A 617 19.57 2.64 5.49
CA VAL A 617 19.01 1.47 4.80
C VAL A 617 17.97 1.90 3.77
N GLU A 618 17.06 2.79 4.14
CA GLU A 618 16.10 3.38 3.20
C GLU A 618 16.80 4.19 2.08
N ARG A 619 17.97 4.77 2.37
CA ARG A 619 18.80 5.50 1.41
C ARG A 619 19.42 4.57 0.37
N VAL A 620 20.03 3.45 0.77
CA VAL A 620 20.58 2.47 -0.21
C VAL A 620 19.47 1.78 -1.01
N ILE A 621 18.32 1.49 -0.40
CA ILE A 621 17.14 1.00 -1.14
C ILE A 621 16.69 2.04 -2.17
N SER A 622 16.65 3.32 -1.78
CA SER A 622 16.29 4.43 -2.68
C SER A 622 17.27 4.55 -3.85
N TRP A 623 18.57 4.37 -3.61
CA TRP A 623 19.59 4.35 -4.65
C TRP A 623 19.41 3.15 -5.60
N PHE A 624 19.29 1.94 -5.05
CA PHE A 624 19.16 0.70 -5.81
C PHE A 624 18.06 0.77 -6.88
N TYR A 625 16.88 1.29 -6.51
CA TYR A 625 15.76 1.45 -7.44
C TYR A 625 15.84 2.72 -8.28
N TYR A 626 16.64 3.72 -7.90
CA TYR A 626 16.83 4.93 -8.68
C TYR A 626 17.69 4.67 -9.91
N VAL A 627 18.83 3.98 -9.77
CA VAL A 627 19.70 3.66 -10.91
C VAL A 627 19.09 2.66 -11.89
N ARG A 628 18.07 1.91 -11.44
CA ARG A 628 17.27 1.00 -12.27
C ARG A 628 16.00 1.63 -12.81
N ALA A 629 15.71 2.88 -12.45
CA ALA A 629 14.50 3.54 -12.90
C ALA A 629 14.59 3.82 -14.40
N PRO A 630 13.46 3.71 -15.13
CA PRO A 630 13.48 3.84 -16.57
C PRO A 630 13.86 5.24 -17.04
N TRP A 631 13.41 6.30 -16.36
CA TRP A 631 13.81 7.66 -16.72
C TRP A 631 15.30 7.93 -16.48
N TYR A 632 15.97 7.21 -15.57
CA TYR A 632 17.36 7.49 -15.20
C TYR A 632 18.29 7.27 -16.38
N PHE A 633 18.20 6.12 -17.05
CA PHE A 633 19.02 5.86 -18.23
C PHE A 633 18.57 6.68 -19.44
N VAL A 634 17.30 7.08 -19.54
CA VAL A 634 16.83 7.95 -20.61
C VAL A 634 17.43 9.35 -20.48
N GLU A 635 17.40 9.92 -19.28
CA GLU A 635 18.07 11.20 -18.97
C GLU A 635 19.58 11.10 -19.25
N ARG A 636 20.22 10.00 -18.82
CA ARG A 636 21.65 9.80 -19.08
C ARG A 636 21.98 9.56 -20.54
N LYS A 637 21.16 8.84 -21.30
CA LYS A 637 21.36 8.59 -22.74
C LYS A 637 21.12 9.87 -23.54
N ALA A 638 20.20 10.72 -23.11
CA ALA A 638 19.99 12.05 -23.70
C ALA A 638 21.18 12.99 -23.42
N ALA A 639 21.71 12.99 -22.19
CA ALA A 639 22.87 13.79 -21.83
C ALA A 639 24.20 13.24 -22.39
N PHE A 640 24.31 11.92 -22.53
CA PHE A 640 25.51 11.20 -22.97
C PHE A 640 25.13 10.09 -23.96
N PRO A 641 24.99 10.42 -25.27
CA PRO A 641 24.51 9.49 -26.30
C PRO A 641 25.31 8.19 -26.45
N ASP A 642 26.59 8.18 -26.10
CA ASP A 642 27.46 7.01 -26.27
C ASP A 642 27.32 5.95 -25.17
N LEU A 643 26.62 6.25 -24.07
CA LEU A 643 26.49 5.29 -22.96
C LEU A 643 25.65 4.07 -23.39
N PRO A 644 26.14 2.82 -23.20
CA PRO A 644 25.34 1.63 -23.47
C PRO A 644 24.17 1.53 -22.49
N LEU A 645 23.08 0.91 -22.94
CA LEU A 645 21.95 0.61 -22.06
C LEU A 645 22.35 -0.51 -21.07
N PRO A 646 21.89 -0.47 -19.80
CA PRO A 646 22.19 -1.53 -18.85
C PRO A 646 21.61 -2.89 -19.29
N HIS A 647 22.29 -3.97 -18.89
CA HIS A 647 21.85 -5.33 -19.21
C HIS A 647 20.46 -5.62 -18.59
N PRO A 648 19.51 -6.22 -19.35
CA PRO A 648 18.16 -6.48 -18.86
C PRO A 648 18.11 -7.26 -17.54
N ALA A 649 18.96 -8.26 -17.34
CA ALA A 649 18.96 -9.05 -16.09
C ALA A 649 19.26 -8.20 -14.84
N TRP A 650 20.14 -7.21 -14.96
CA TRP A 650 20.47 -6.29 -13.87
C TRP A 650 19.30 -5.35 -13.54
N LEU A 651 18.62 -4.82 -14.56
CA LEU A 651 17.40 -4.01 -14.42
C LEU A 651 16.22 -4.80 -13.86
N LYS A 652 16.19 -6.10 -14.11
CA LYS A 652 15.12 -7.00 -13.70
C LYS A 652 15.15 -7.31 -12.20
N LYS A 653 16.33 -7.22 -11.56
CA LYS A 653 16.58 -7.64 -10.18
C LYS A 653 16.05 -6.62 -9.16
N ASP A 654 15.40 -7.11 -8.11
CA ASP A 654 14.92 -6.32 -6.97
C ASP A 654 15.86 -6.44 -5.76
N PHE A 655 15.68 -5.52 -4.81
CA PHE A 655 16.55 -5.39 -3.65
C PHE A 655 16.48 -6.60 -2.72
N GLU A 656 15.30 -7.21 -2.53
CA GLU A 656 15.16 -8.37 -1.65
C GLU A 656 15.93 -9.57 -2.20
N THR A 657 15.75 -9.86 -3.49
CA THR A 657 16.47 -10.93 -4.18
C THR A 657 17.98 -10.69 -4.07
N CYS A 658 18.41 -9.45 -4.34
CA CYS A 658 19.82 -9.06 -4.30
C CYS A 658 20.48 -9.26 -2.92
N VAL A 659 19.78 -8.91 -1.84
CA VAL A 659 20.25 -9.16 -0.45
C VAL A 659 20.25 -10.65 -0.13
N LEU A 660 19.19 -11.38 -0.47
CA LEU A 660 19.04 -12.79 -0.13
C LEU A 660 19.97 -13.71 -0.93
N SER A 661 20.34 -13.34 -2.15
CA SER A 661 21.34 -14.06 -2.95
C SER A 661 22.79 -13.70 -2.60
N GLY A 662 23.01 -12.69 -1.75
CA GLY A 662 24.35 -12.23 -1.40
C GLY A 662 25.08 -11.58 -2.57
N ASP A 663 24.37 -10.87 -3.45
CA ASP A 663 25.01 -10.18 -4.56
C ASP A 663 25.92 -9.06 -4.05
N GLN A 664 27.05 -8.84 -4.74
CA GLN A 664 28.05 -7.86 -4.32
C GLN A 664 27.48 -6.45 -4.11
N GLU A 665 26.58 -5.98 -4.98
CA GLU A 665 26.01 -4.61 -4.88
C GLU A 665 25.03 -4.40 -3.70
N CYS A 666 24.59 -5.47 -3.05
CA CYS A 666 23.71 -5.44 -1.88
C CYS A 666 24.36 -6.09 -0.64
N THR A 667 25.66 -6.39 -0.73
CA THR A 667 26.45 -6.94 0.37
C THR A 667 27.31 -5.82 0.92
N TYR A 668 27.20 -5.58 2.22
CA TYR A 668 27.80 -4.41 2.86
C TYR A 668 28.82 -4.87 3.89
N THR A 669 30.06 -5.07 3.45
CA THR A 669 31.15 -5.57 4.30
C THR A 669 31.87 -4.43 4.99
N GLN A 670 31.95 -4.48 6.32
CA GLN A 670 32.67 -3.48 7.13
C GLN A 670 34.13 -3.38 6.73
N GLY A 671 34.68 -2.16 6.75
CA GLY A 671 36.08 -1.87 6.46
C GLY A 671 36.42 -1.73 4.97
N VAL A 672 35.57 -2.20 4.05
CA VAL A 672 35.82 -2.04 2.61
C VAL A 672 35.79 -0.56 2.24
N THR A 673 36.78 -0.11 1.46
CA THR A 673 37.00 1.30 1.12
C THR A 673 36.39 1.70 -0.22
N VAL A 674 36.24 0.77 -1.17
CA VAL A 674 35.67 1.01 -2.51
C VAL A 674 34.82 -0.17 -2.94
N GLU A 675 33.57 0.06 -3.35
CA GLU A 675 32.79 -0.91 -4.14
C GLU A 675 32.02 -0.20 -5.25
N GLY A 676 32.36 -0.54 -6.50
CA GLY A 676 31.55 -0.27 -7.68
C GLY A 676 31.28 1.19 -8.04
N ILE A 677 30.42 1.38 -9.04
CA ILE A 677 29.99 2.70 -9.52
C ILE A 677 28.95 3.27 -8.55
N GLY A 678 29.22 4.45 -7.98
CA GLY A 678 28.29 5.13 -7.09
C GLY A 678 28.15 4.40 -5.75
N ASP A 679 29.20 4.41 -4.93
CA ASP A 679 29.16 3.81 -3.62
C ASP A 679 28.27 4.64 -2.67
N HIS A 680 27.00 4.28 -2.60
CA HIS A 680 25.98 4.99 -1.83
C HIS A 680 25.76 4.43 -0.43
N ARG A 681 26.64 3.58 0.13
CA ARG A 681 26.43 3.05 1.49
C ARG A 681 26.86 4.02 2.60
N ARG A 682 27.79 4.95 2.32
CA ARG A 682 28.33 5.89 3.32
C ARG A 682 27.67 7.27 3.24
N GLN A 683 26.78 7.61 4.17
CA GLN A 683 26.37 9.01 4.32
C GLN A 683 27.33 9.76 5.23
N SER A 684 27.92 9.08 6.22
CA SER A 684 28.92 9.65 7.12
C SER A 684 30.13 10.25 6.38
N LEU A 685 30.52 9.66 5.24
CA LEU A 685 31.61 10.13 4.38
C LEU A 685 31.45 11.60 3.96
N PHE A 686 30.22 12.05 3.69
CA PHE A 686 29.97 13.45 3.31
C PHE A 686 30.27 14.46 4.43
N PHE A 687 30.34 13.99 5.68
CA PHE A 687 30.63 14.81 6.86
C PHE A 687 32.05 14.58 7.37
N CYS A 688 32.55 13.34 7.29
CA CYS A 688 33.91 13.00 7.71
C CYS A 688 34.97 13.78 6.92
N GLY A 689 34.76 13.98 5.61
CA GLY A 689 35.61 14.80 4.75
C GLY A 689 36.37 14.00 3.70
N HIS A 690 37.45 14.58 3.19
CA HIS A 690 38.18 14.05 2.04
C HIS A 690 39.25 13.00 2.39
N ASP A 691 39.59 12.84 3.67
CA ASP A 691 40.68 11.96 4.10
C ASP A 691 40.45 10.49 3.77
N TYR A 692 41.52 9.75 3.49
CA TYR A 692 41.44 8.32 3.20
C TYR A 692 40.83 7.53 4.37
N GLU A 693 41.07 7.97 5.61
CA GLU A 693 40.54 7.33 6.80
C GLU A 693 39.01 7.47 6.97
N CYS A 694 38.36 8.29 6.13
CA CYS A 694 36.90 8.38 6.03
C CYS A 694 36.30 7.32 5.09
N THR A 695 37.12 6.64 4.29
CA THR A 695 36.68 5.68 3.27
C THR A 695 36.28 4.30 3.79
N PRO A 696 36.87 3.74 4.87
CA PRO A 696 36.49 2.41 5.34
C PRO A 696 35.02 2.40 5.81
N PHE A 697 34.19 1.57 5.18
CA PHE A 697 32.76 1.49 5.47
C PHE A 697 32.49 1.06 6.91
N ASN A 698 31.55 1.74 7.58
CA ASN A 698 31.02 1.34 8.87
C ASN A 698 32.11 1.21 9.96
N THR A 699 33.13 2.08 9.96
CA THR A 699 34.19 2.11 10.98
C THR A 699 33.98 3.19 12.03
N VAL A 700 34.48 2.93 13.25
CA VAL A 700 34.36 3.87 14.38
C VAL A 700 35.15 5.16 14.10
N GLY A 701 36.34 5.08 13.52
CA GLY A 701 37.15 6.27 13.20
C GLY A 701 36.43 7.23 12.24
N ALA A 702 35.83 6.71 11.17
CA ALA A 702 35.04 7.52 10.24
C ALA A 702 33.78 8.10 10.90
N LEU A 703 33.11 7.31 11.76
CA LEU A 703 31.94 7.75 12.54
C LEU A 703 32.26 8.94 13.45
N GLU A 704 33.30 8.83 14.26
CA GLU A 704 33.65 9.87 15.24
C GLU A 704 34.13 11.16 14.56
N ARG A 705 34.90 11.06 13.47
CA ARG A 705 35.24 12.23 12.64
C ARG A 705 34.01 12.90 12.05
N ALA A 706 33.05 12.12 11.54
CA ALA A 706 31.80 12.65 10.99
C ALA A 706 30.96 13.35 12.08
N LYS A 707 30.82 12.76 13.27
CA LYS A 707 30.14 13.38 14.41
C LYS A 707 30.82 14.69 14.81
N PHE A 708 32.14 14.67 14.96
CA PHE A 708 32.94 15.84 15.31
C PHE A 708 32.73 16.98 14.30
N ALA A 709 32.80 16.70 13.00
CA ALA A 709 32.52 17.69 11.97
C ALA A 709 31.10 18.28 12.09
N VAL A 710 30.07 17.44 12.30
CA VAL A 710 28.69 17.91 12.52
C VAL A 710 28.57 18.82 13.74
N GLU A 711 29.23 18.52 14.84
CA GLU A 711 29.16 19.34 16.06
C GLU A 711 29.89 20.66 15.92
N GLN A 712 31.03 20.67 15.23
CA GLN A 712 31.89 21.85 15.18
C GLN A 712 31.56 22.79 14.01
N GLN A 713 31.18 22.23 12.86
CA GLN A 713 31.18 22.94 11.57
C GLN A 713 29.77 23.18 11.01
N TYR A 714 28.82 22.26 11.25
CA TYR A 714 27.48 22.36 10.66
C TYR A 714 26.52 23.19 11.52
N ALA A 715 25.83 24.14 10.89
CA ALA A 715 24.78 24.93 11.54
C ALA A 715 23.54 24.05 11.83
N VAL A 716 23.03 23.34 10.82
CA VAL A 716 21.91 22.40 10.96
C VAL A 716 22.15 21.20 10.04
N VAL A 717 21.99 20.00 10.61
CA VAL A 717 21.90 18.76 9.85
C VAL A 717 20.48 18.21 10.02
N GLY A 718 19.67 18.40 8.98
CA GLY A 718 18.28 17.97 8.94
C GLY A 718 18.11 16.46 8.81
N VAL A 719 16.90 15.98 9.06
CA VAL A 719 16.50 14.58 8.88
C VAL A 719 15.29 14.53 7.96
N LEU A 720 15.39 13.76 6.87
CA LEU A 720 14.31 13.65 5.89
C LEU A 720 13.00 13.12 6.50
N GLU A 721 13.09 12.15 7.41
CA GLU A 721 11.92 11.59 8.09
C GLU A 721 11.23 12.61 9.03
N ASP A 722 11.97 13.58 9.54
CA ASP A 722 11.51 14.65 10.44
C ASP A 722 11.59 16.03 9.74
N PHE A 723 11.16 16.10 8.47
CA PHE A 723 11.37 17.27 7.61
C PHE A 723 10.71 18.55 8.14
N ASN A 724 9.51 18.49 8.73
CA ASN A 724 8.88 19.67 9.33
C ASN A 724 9.71 20.25 10.50
N THR A 725 10.27 19.37 11.34
CA THR A 725 11.21 19.76 12.40
C THR A 725 12.47 20.38 11.81
N THR A 726 13.01 19.76 10.76
CA THR A 726 14.17 20.29 10.00
C THR A 726 13.92 21.71 9.52
N LEU A 727 12.78 21.97 8.85
CA LEU A 727 12.43 23.30 8.34
C LEU A 727 12.26 24.31 9.48
N SER A 728 11.66 23.92 10.61
CA SER A 728 11.48 24.80 11.76
C SER A 728 12.80 25.19 12.42
N VAL A 729 13.77 24.27 12.49
CA VAL A 729 15.11 24.57 13.03
C VAL A 729 15.88 25.48 12.07
N LEU A 730 15.86 25.19 10.77
CA LEU A 730 16.51 26.03 9.76
C LEU A 730 15.99 27.47 9.77
N GLU A 731 14.67 27.65 9.81
CA GLU A 731 14.04 28.98 9.89
C GLU A 731 14.52 29.79 11.10
N LYS A 732 14.84 29.13 12.22
CA LYS A 732 15.29 29.80 13.45
C LYS A 732 16.81 30.02 13.52
N TYR A 733 17.60 29.05 13.08
CA TYR A 733 19.07 29.06 13.22
C TYR A 733 19.77 29.71 12.03
N VAL A 734 19.13 29.77 10.86
CA VAL A 734 19.65 30.40 9.64
C VAL A 734 18.56 31.29 8.99
N PRO A 735 18.00 32.27 9.72
CA PRO A 735 16.80 33.00 9.30
C PRO A 735 16.99 33.77 7.99
N ARG A 736 18.17 34.35 7.75
CA ARG A 736 18.48 35.11 6.52
C ARG A 736 18.16 34.33 5.24
N PHE A 737 18.34 33.00 5.26
CA PHE A 737 18.10 32.13 4.11
C PHE A 737 16.76 31.38 4.19
N PHE A 738 16.26 31.08 5.39
CA PHE A 738 15.12 30.16 5.59
C PHE A 738 13.88 30.78 6.20
N GLU A 739 13.84 32.10 6.43
CA GLU A 739 12.62 32.78 6.87
C GLU A 739 11.45 32.49 5.91
N GLY A 740 10.32 32.04 6.48
CA GLY A 740 9.12 31.71 5.72
C GLY A 740 9.15 30.37 4.98
N VAL A 741 10.16 29.53 5.20
CA VAL A 741 10.28 28.22 4.53
C VAL A 741 9.10 27.29 4.80
N ARG A 742 8.52 27.35 6.01
CA ARG A 742 7.36 26.51 6.37
C ARG A 742 6.13 26.91 5.57
N ASP A 743 5.93 28.20 5.31
CA ASP A 743 4.82 28.70 4.49
C ASP A 743 4.96 28.24 3.03
N ILE A 744 6.16 28.35 2.47
CA ILE A 744 6.46 27.88 1.10
C ILE A 744 6.24 26.38 1.01
N TYR A 745 6.72 25.62 2.01
CA TYR A 745 6.54 24.17 2.03
C TYR A 745 5.06 23.78 2.13
N ALA A 746 4.27 24.44 2.99
CA ALA A 746 2.85 24.16 3.16
C ALA A 746 2.04 24.47 1.89
N THR A 747 2.29 25.62 1.26
CA THR A 747 1.61 26.04 0.02
C THR A 747 2.04 25.24 -1.21
N SER A 748 3.26 24.71 -1.22
CA SER A 748 3.85 24.01 -2.37
C SER A 748 3.97 22.49 -2.17
N ALA A 749 3.42 21.94 -1.08
CA ALA A 749 3.64 20.56 -0.65
C ALA A 749 3.28 19.53 -1.74
N GLU A 750 2.17 19.74 -2.45
CA GLU A 750 1.73 18.82 -3.51
C GLU A 750 2.70 18.76 -4.71
N TYR A 751 3.34 19.88 -5.04
CA TYR A 751 4.36 19.93 -6.09
C TYR A 751 5.67 19.32 -5.60
N LEU A 752 6.12 19.73 -4.40
CA LEU A 752 7.41 19.32 -3.84
C LEU A 752 7.49 17.82 -3.51
N THR A 753 6.36 17.21 -3.12
CA THR A 753 6.26 15.76 -2.88
C THR A 753 6.39 14.93 -4.15
N LYS A 754 6.11 15.51 -5.33
CA LYS A 754 6.25 14.82 -6.63
C LYS A 754 7.69 14.75 -7.12
N ILE A 755 8.54 15.73 -6.77
CA ILE A 755 9.92 15.86 -7.27
C ILE A 755 10.76 14.60 -6.99
N ASN A 756 10.68 14.06 -5.78
CA ASN A 756 11.54 12.96 -5.32
C ASN A 756 10.87 11.58 -5.39
N LYS A 757 9.66 11.46 -5.95
CA LYS A 757 8.90 10.21 -5.90
C LYS A 757 9.37 9.25 -7.00
N ASN A 758 10.04 8.17 -6.59
CA ASN A 758 10.33 7.05 -7.49
C ASN A 758 9.10 6.12 -7.58
N ASN A 759 8.31 6.28 -8.64
CA ASN A 759 7.16 5.44 -8.95
C ASN A 759 7.53 4.01 -9.41
N PHE A 760 8.77 3.55 -9.27
CA PHE A 760 9.16 2.15 -9.48
C PHE A 760 9.86 1.54 -8.25
N LYS A 761 9.90 2.27 -7.12
CA LYS A 761 10.39 1.71 -5.85
C LYS A 761 9.27 0.85 -5.20
N PRO A 762 9.38 -0.49 -5.16
CA PRO A 762 8.46 -1.34 -4.42
C PRO A 762 8.65 -1.19 -2.90
N PRO A 763 7.67 -1.63 -2.10
CA PRO A 763 7.92 -1.90 -0.69
C PRO A 763 8.95 -3.03 -0.53
N VAL A 764 9.77 -2.95 0.51
CA VAL A 764 10.74 -3.97 0.92
C VAL A 764 10.33 -4.45 2.32
N SER A 765 10.34 -5.75 2.54
CA SER A 765 9.99 -6.38 3.82
C SER A 765 10.92 -5.95 4.95
N GLU A 766 10.38 -5.82 6.17
CA GLU A 766 11.20 -5.47 7.33
C GLU A 766 12.26 -6.54 7.63
N HIS A 767 11.98 -7.82 7.36
CA HIS A 767 12.98 -8.88 7.49
C HIS A 767 14.25 -8.62 6.66
N VAL A 768 14.10 -8.23 5.38
CA VAL A 768 15.24 -7.90 4.52
C VAL A 768 15.92 -6.63 5.00
N LYS A 769 15.17 -5.61 5.42
CA LYS A 769 15.76 -4.40 6.00
C LYS A 769 16.59 -4.71 7.24
N ASP A 770 16.12 -5.62 8.11
CA ASP A 770 16.84 -6.02 9.32
C ASP A 770 18.16 -6.75 9.01
N ILE A 771 18.21 -7.55 7.93
CA ILE A 771 19.47 -8.13 7.44
C ILE A 771 20.46 -7.01 7.10
N VAL A 772 20.02 -5.99 6.35
CA VAL A 772 20.88 -4.85 5.98
C VAL A 772 21.25 -4.00 7.19
N ARG A 773 20.32 -3.73 8.12
CA ARG A 773 20.56 -2.92 9.33
C ARG A 773 21.72 -3.48 10.17
N ARG A 774 21.87 -4.80 10.25
CA ARG A 774 22.99 -5.45 10.98
C ARG A 774 24.37 -5.06 10.44
N ASN A 775 24.46 -4.71 9.15
CA ASN A 775 25.71 -4.32 8.50
C ASN A 775 25.92 -2.78 8.46
N PHE A 776 24.99 -2.00 9.00
CA PHE A 776 24.99 -0.52 8.96
C PHE A 776 25.06 0.11 10.36
N THR A 777 25.58 -0.60 11.36
CA THR A 777 25.55 -0.19 12.77
C THR A 777 26.02 1.25 13.00
N ASN A 778 27.21 1.62 12.50
CA ASN A 778 27.79 2.95 12.67
C ASN A 778 27.13 4.00 11.77
N GLU A 779 26.66 3.65 10.58
CA GLU A 779 25.86 4.57 9.75
C GLU A 779 24.49 4.89 10.36
N ILE A 780 23.87 3.92 11.04
CA ILE A 780 22.63 4.10 11.80
C ILE A 780 22.90 4.94 13.04
N GLU A 781 24.01 4.69 13.74
CA GLU A 781 24.41 5.50 14.88
C GLU A 781 24.64 6.96 14.48
N PHE A 782 25.36 7.21 13.38
CA PHE A 782 25.52 8.56 12.82
C PHE A 782 24.16 9.22 12.51
N TYR A 783 23.25 8.49 11.88
CA TYR A 783 21.89 8.97 11.61
C TYR A 783 21.14 9.35 12.89
N GLN A 784 21.17 8.49 13.92
CA GLN A 784 20.50 8.75 15.20
C GLN A 784 21.14 9.92 15.93
N PHE A 785 22.46 10.06 15.85
CA PHE A 785 23.19 11.22 16.38
C PHE A 785 22.71 12.53 15.73
N CYS A 786 22.66 12.60 14.39
CA CYS A 786 22.15 13.78 13.68
C CYS A 786 20.68 14.07 14.06
N ARG A 787 19.84 13.03 14.14
CA ARG A 787 18.44 13.15 14.55
C ARG A 787 18.30 13.67 15.98
N GLN A 788 19.07 13.14 16.92
CA GLN A 788 19.08 13.61 18.30
C GLN A 788 19.51 15.08 18.38
N ARG A 789 20.57 15.47 17.67
CA ARG A 789 21.03 16.86 17.60
C ARG A 789 19.96 17.80 17.04
N LEU A 790 19.28 17.41 15.96
CA LEU A 790 18.18 18.19 15.37
C LEU A 790 17.04 18.40 16.38
N HIS A 791 16.63 17.35 17.09
CA HIS A 791 15.56 17.45 18.09
C HIS A 791 15.98 18.31 19.30
N LYS A 792 17.25 18.24 19.73
CA LYS A 792 17.80 19.15 20.74
C LYS A 792 17.73 20.61 20.29
N GLN A 793 18.13 20.91 19.04
CA GLN A 793 18.04 22.25 18.46
C GLN A 793 16.58 22.75 18.39
N TYR A 794 15.65 21.88 18.00
CA TYR A 794 14.22 22.17 17.96
C TYR A 794 13.67 22.52 19.34
N LEU A 795 13.95 21.69 20.35
CA LEU A 795 13.53 21.95 21.73
C LEU A 795 14.11 23.27 22.24
N ALA A 796 15.41 23.49 22.09
CA ALA A 796 16.06 24.74 22.51
C ALA A 796 15.41 25.97 21.87
N ALA A 797 15.02 25.89 20.59
CA ALA A 797 14.37 27.00 19.88
C ALA A 797 12.93 27.31 20.34
N HIS A 798 12.25 26.37 20.99
CA HIS A 798 10.83 26.49 21.38
C HIS A 798 10.61 26.54 22.89
N LEU A 799 11.67 26.39 23.70
CA LEU A 799 11.61 26.62 25.14
C LEU A 799 11.68 28.13 25.44
N PRO A 800 10.88 28.63 26.42
CA PRO A 800 11.03 30.01 26.89
C PRO A 800 12.43 30.18 27.48
N GLN A 801 13.25 31.03 26.85
CA GLN A 801 14.60 31.30 27.34
C GLN A 801 14.51 31.95 28.72
N ARG A 802 15.22 31.39 29.72
CA ARG A 802 15.44 32.10 30.98
C ARG A 802 16.26 33.35 30.65
N ILE A 803 15.69 34.52 30.93
CA ILE A 803 16.44 35.78 30.95
C ILE A 803 17.47 35.62 32.07
N VAL A 804 18.71 35.28 31.72
CA VAL A 804 19.84 35.48 32.63
C VAL A 804 20.09 36.97 32.61
N THR A 805 19.50 37.68 33.57
CA THR A 805 19.86 39.07 33.86
C THR A 805 21.35 39.10 34.18
N ALA A 806 22.08 39.95 33.46
CA ALA A 806 23.48 40.23 33.72
C ALA A 806 23.63 40.80 35.14
N HIS A 807 24.01 39.96 36.09
CA HIS A 807 24.51 40.36 37.41
C HIS A 807 25.80 39.58 37.70
N SER A 808 26.83 39.81 36.86
CA SER A 808 28.18 39.29 37.14
C SER A 808 29.31 40.16 36.55
N GLU A 809 29.11 41.48 36.44
CA GLU A 809 30.19 42.43 36.07
C GLU A 809 30.37 43.55 37.13
N ALA A 810 30.06 43.28 38.40
CA ALA A 810 30.21 44.28 39.48
C ALA A 810 30.99 43.77 40.70
N LEU A 811 31.99 42.90 40.51
CA LEU A 811 32.84 42.40 41.61
C LEU A 811 34.36 42.38 41.31
N GLU A 812 34.84 43.16 40.34
CA GLU A 812 36.29 43.38 40.13
C GLU A 812 36.72 44.87 40.17
N ARG A 813 35.94 45.73 40.83
CA ARG A 813 36.41 47.06 41.24
C ARG A 813 35.88 47.41 42.63
N ASN A 814 36.64 46.98 43.65
CA ASN A 814 36.87 47.70 44.90
C ASN A 814 38.08 47.08 45.61
#